data_AF-A0AAI8VD42-F1
#
_entry.id   AF-A0AAI8VD42-F1
#
_cell.length_a   1.000
_cell.length_b   1.000
_cell.length_c   1.000
_cell.angle_alpha   90.00
_cell.angle_beta   90.00
_cell.angle_gamma   90.00
#
_symmetry.space_group_name_H-M   'P 1'
#
loop_
_entity.id
_entity.type
_entity.pdbx_description
1 polymer ?
#
loop_
_entity_poly.entity_id
_entity_poly.type
_entity_poly.pdbx_seq_one_letter_code
_entity_poly.pdbx_strand_id
1 'polypeptide(L)'
;MRSAVTLAVVWARAAQLTDAASVLAHFMVSNSYAYTAARWKTDIIAAQQVGIDGFALNWNPPDCESGTDWLPSRIDDAFAAAKPLGFKLVHSFDMSWSKCKIYWNETYMAGVISKHADSAAAYRWDNALLVTTYGGDAVNEYGNGFFENLKSAMGSTSIKLAPALTTYSSNAQRGDADAKSSASSLLSEYSSIDGFLNWQAWPLNVKKKTTAEVDKDFQSALRKAGKSGPYIMGNRLALEFKDLNDGKTADSWVAYSDYLFPQRFELLTGPDAVINPDIIELITWNDWAESHYIRDLPSTSDNSASAYVQLTDLERSYVDGMSHAPWRTLAHYYTSWWKNGGAAPSPTMDQVVFWHRVHPAAACSGVRNSDLPADAVFAWALVTNKANISVTVGSNQRTFEADPDGPAVGMAPFLADLGAGVTPEVVIMRDGRTVATGKSSHAITASLLYMFYHRIIATTALNLLSKPSITVTSAFQMSVPSSNPVIIVGSGLAGLAGLAGAHEALKAGVRVHMLERAPKPGGNSIKASSGINGAGTRFQHATDDSFTDDTLRSAGARLQAGPPGLARKELIQELTARSKGAVDWLVDEIGVDLSVVAQLGGHSVARTHRGRGNPPPGAAIVTALLKQFNENAGFTLSTSADVEALLTTGDAGGGAVGGVRYSADGQTHELQGPVVFAAGGFAGDAHGLLAKHRPDLEGMPSTNEAKPGSHALLAQVGAEFVDMECVQIHPTGFVDPKDAGAGYKFLAAEALRGEGGILLSSAGERFVNEMDRRDVVSEAIMALPRSGLDSVRQWGITLLLDPGACEATASHLSFYLWKGLMEKRKVKDLPPTVIASVDKYAETVASGSDAAFGRRTFGHWRLPAGEANREQEVCVGTVTPVIHFTMGGVAFNTATQVLRKKEDALAPIDGLWAAGEITGGIHGANRLGGSSLLECAVFGRIAGAEAARSVL
;
A
#
# COMPACT_ATOMS: atom_id res chain seq x y z
N MET A 1 -64.87 -5.05 24.76
CA MET A 1 -65.05 -6.21 23.86
C MET A 1 -65.22 -5.65 22.45
N ARG A 2 -64.29 -5.93 21.52
CA ARG A 2 -64.23 -7.13 20.65
C ARG A 2 -65.38 -7.17 19.62
N SER A 3 -65.18 -7.49 18.34
CA SER A 3 -63.94 -7.69 17.57
C SER A 3 -64.23 -7.80 16.06
N ALA A 4 -63.22 -7.45 15.25
CA ALA A 4 -62.81 -8.10 14.00
C ALA A 4 -63.86 -8.45 12.91
N VAL A 5 -63.95 -7.58 11.88
CA VAL A 5 -64.11 -8.01 10.47
C VAL A 5 -63.35 -7.05 9.53
N THR A 6 -62.01 -7.16 9.44
CA THR A 6 -61.20 -6.69 8.28
C THR A 6 -59.73 -7.15 8.39
N LEU A 7 -59.44 -8.44 8.14
CA LEU A 7 -58.10 -8.91 7.74
C LEU A 7 -58.15 -10.39 7.26
N ALA A 8 -58.49 -10.66 5.99
CA ALA A 8 -58.59 -12.04 5.47
C ALA A 8 -58.47 -12.19 3.93
N VAL A 9 -57.70 -11.34 3.23
CA VAL A 9 -57.54 -11.45 1.74
C VAL A 9 -56.08 -11.31 1.23
N VAL A 10 -55.08 -11.10 2.09
CA VAL A 10 -53.69 -10.79 1.64
C VAL A 10 -52.65 -11.90 1.94
N TRP A 11 -52.94 -12.84 2.85
CA TRP A 11 -51.99 -13.89 3.22
C TRP A 11 -52.19 -15.20 2.45
N ALA A 12 -51.98 -15.12 1.13
CA ALA A 12 -51.91 -16.28 0.22
C ALA A 12 -50.90 -16.08 -0.94
N ARG A 13 -49.81 -15.34 -0.69
CA ARG A 13 -48.53 -15.61 -1.36
C ARG A 13 -47.61 -16.23 -0.32
N ALA A 14 -47.43 -17.54 -0.41
CA ALA A 14 -46.41 -18.23 0.37
C ALA A 14 -45.05 -17.62 0.04
N ALA A 15 -44.25 -17.34 1.06
CA ALA A 15 -42.88 -16.89 0.88
C ALA A 15 -42.06 -18.04 0.28
N GLN A 16 -41.95 -18.07 -1.05
CA GLN A 16 -40.68 -18.46 -1.64
C GLN A 16 -39.68 -17.41 -1.16
N LEU A 17 -38.78 -17.80 -0.26
CA LEU A 17 -37.56 -17.06 0.00
C LEU A 17 -36.80 -17.02 -1.32
N THR A 18 -36.90 -15.90 -2.04
CA THR A 18 -36.00 -15.62 -3.15
C THR A 18 -34.62 -15.43 -2.54
N ASP A 19 -33.73 -16.43 -2.74
CA ASP A 19 -32.34 -16.31 -2.32
C ASP A 19 -31.73 -15.03 -2.93
N ALA A 20 -30.88 -14.37 -2.15
CA ALA A 20 -30.33 -13.08 -2.55
C ALA A 20 -29.43 -13.24 -3.79
N ALA A 21 -29.64 -12.37 -4.78
CA ALA A 21 -28.89 -12.30 -6.02
C ALA A 21 -27.37 -12.34 -5.76
N SER A 22 -26.75 -13.49 -6.06
CA SER A 22 -25.37 -13.79 -5.66
C SER A 22 -24.39 -13.57 -6.81
N VAL A 23 -23.26 -12.93 -6.52
CA VAL A 23 -22.14 -12.74 -7.46
C VAL A 23 -20.93 -13.49 -6.95
N LEU A 24 -20.44 -14.44 -7.74
CA LEU A 24 -19.18 -15.13 -7.52
C LEU A 24 -18.11 -14.56 -8.46
N ALA A 25 -16.84 -14.69 -8.11
CA ALA A 25 -15.73 -14.47 -9.03
C ALA A 25 -14.85 -15.72 -9.12
N HIS A 26 -14.41 -16.01 -10.34
CA HIS A 26 -13.60 -17.18 -10.65
C HIS A 26 -12.16 -17.00 -10.16
N PHE A 27 -11.68 -17.91 -9.30
CA PHE A 27 -10.39 -17.77 -8.63
C PHE A 27 -9.50 -18.98 -8.93
N MET A 28 -8.34 -18.73 -9.56
CA MET A 28 -7.33 -19.75 -9.85
C MET A 28 -6.47 -20.01 -8.60
N VAL A 29 -6.63 -21.18 -7.97
CA VAL A 29 -5.87 -21.57 -6.76
C VAL A 29 -4.40 -21.86 -7.10
N SER A 30 -4.09 -22.28 -8.33
CA SER A 30 -2.71 -22.37 -8.86
C SER A 30 -1.93 -21.07 -8.69
N ASN A 31 -2.61 -19.93 -8.78
CA ASN A 31 -2.04 -18.60 -8.59
C ASN A 31 -1.99 -18.14 -7.11
N SER A 32 -2.08 -19.10 -6.16
CA SER A 32 -2.06 -18.85 -4.71
C SER A 32 -0.92 -19.54 -3.92
N TYR A 33 0.10 -20.07 -4.61
CA TYR A 33 1.24 -20.78 -4.00
C TYR A 33 1.80 -20.10 -2.73
N ALA A 34 2.16 -18.82 -2.84
CA ALA A 34 2.76 -18.04 -1.76
C ALA A 34 1.75 -17.36 -0.81
N TYR A 35 0.44 -17.59 -0.97
CA TYR A 35 -0.56 -16.89 -0.15
C TYR A 35 -0.43 -17.23 1.33
N THR A 36 -0.51 -16.19 2.15
CA THR A 36 -0.76 -16.31 3.58
C THR A 36 -2.26 -16.11 3.86
N ALA A 37 -2.74 -16.55 5.03
CA ALA A 37 -4.09 -16.24 5.50
C ALA A 37 -4.37 -14.71 5.54
N ALA A 38 -3.35 -13.87 5.70
CA ALA A 38 -3.49 -12.41 5.59
C ALA A 38 -3.75 -11.97 4.13
N ARG A 39 -3.04 -12.56 3.14
CA ARG A 39 -3.25 -12.22 1.73
C ARG A 39 -4.63 -12.67 1.23
N TRP A 40 -5.09 -13.85 1.65
CA TRP A 40 -6.47 -14.30 1.40
C TRP A 40 -7.51 -13.28 1.90
N LYS A 41 -7.34 -12.75 3.13
CA LYS A 41 -8.23 -11.69 3.66
C LYS A 41 -8.17 -10.41 2.82
N THR A 42 -6.99 -10.00 2.33
CA THR A 42 -6.87 -8.82 1.46
C THR A 42 -7.66 -8.98 0.16
N ASP A 43 -7.49 -10.12 -0.52
CA ASP A 43 -8.21 -10.43 -1.76
C ASP A 43 -9.73 -10.52 -1.52
N ILE A 44 -10.17 -11.15 -0.43
CA ILE A 44 -11.60 -11.25 -0.05
C ILE A 44 -12.22 -9.87 0.21
N ILE A 45 -11.56 -9.01 1.00
CA ILE A 45 -12.06 -7.65 1.29
C ILE A 45 -12.14 -6.83 -0.01
N ALA A 46 -11.13 -6.95 -0.88
CA ALA A 46 -11.11 -6.29 -2.18
C ALA A 46 -12.21 -6.79 -3.12
N ALA A 47 -12.65 -8.05 -3.01
CA ALA A 47 -13.77 -8.59 -3.77
C ALA A 47 -15.12 -8.12 -3.22
N GLN A 48 -15.29 -8.09 -1.89
CA GLN A 48 -16.49 -7.57 -1.23
C GLN A 48 -16.75 -6.09 -1.58
N GLN A 49 -15.69 -5.27 -1.69
CA GLN A 49 -15.77 -3.88 -2.16
C GLN A 49 -16.30 -3.71 -3.60
N VAL A 50 -16.32 -4.78 -4.40
CA VAL A 50 -16.81 -4.82 -5.79
C VAL A 50 -18.20 -5.47 -5.87
N GLY A 51 -18.80 -5.80 -4.72
CA GLY A 51 -20.07 -6.50 -4.67
C GLY A 51 -19.96 -7.98 -5.08
N ILE A 52 -18.79 -8.60 -4.95
CA ILE A 52 -18.61 -10.06 -5.08
C ILE A 52 -18.84 -10.69 -3.69
N ASP A 53 -19.68 -11.73 -3.61
CA ASP A 53 -20.04 -12.41 -2.36
C ASP A 53 -19.17 -13.63 -2.06
N GLY A 54 -18.53 -14.18 -3.10
CA GLY A 54 -17.71 -15.36 -2.96
C GLY A 54 -16.75 -15.64 -4.11
N PHE A 55 -15.85 -16.61 -3.90
CA PHE A 55 -14.98 -17.14 -4.95
C PHE A 55 -15.38 -18.56 -5.36
N ALA A 56 -15.46 -18.79 -6.66
CA ALA A 56 -15.43 -20.13 -7.24
C ALA A 56 -13.95 -20.54 -7.35
N LEU A 57 -13.50 -21.40 -6.43
CA LEU A 57 -12.11 -21.84 -6.33
C LEU A 57 -11.85 -22.88 -7.42
N ASN A 58 -11.34 -22.43 -8.58
CA ASN A 58 -10.84 -23.28 -9.65
C ASN A 58 -9.44 -23.79 -9.30
N TRP A 59 -9.28 -25.11 -9.34
CA TRP A 59 -8.02 -25.75 -9.02
C TRP A 59 -7.85 -27.08 -9.76
N ASN A 60 -6.60 -27.31 -10.13
CA ASN A 60 -6.13 -28.49 -10.83
C ASN A 60 -6.02 -29.68 -9.85
N PRO A 61 -6.14 -30.92 -10.35
CA PRO A 61 -5.88 -32.15 -9.58
C PRO A 61 -4.39 -32.22 -9.14
N PRO A 62 -4.09 -32.38 -7.82
CA PRO A 62 -2.72 -32.26 -7.27
C PRO A 62 -1.64 -33.26 -7.74
N ASP A 63 -1.96 -34.32 -8.51
CA ASP A 63 -0.97 -35.27 -9.05
C ASP A 63 -0.77 -35.20 -10.57
N CYS A 64 -1.53 -34.38 -11.30
CA CYS A 64 -1.35 -34.24 -12.74
C CYS A 64 -0.09 -33.45 -13.10
N GLU A 65 0.34 -32.55 -12.22
CA GLU A 65 1.55 -31.74 -12.38
C GLU A 65 2.44 -31.82 -11.15
N SER A 66 3.73 -32.10 -11.36
CA SER A 66 4.70 -32.25 -10.28
C SER A 66 4.86 -30.97 -9.46
N GLY A 67 4.66 -31.06 -8.15
CA GLY A 67 4.81 -29.92 -7.24
C GLY A 67 3.52 -29.14 -6.98
N THR A 68 2.34 -29.70 -7.28
CA THR A 68 1.03 -29.09 -6.99
C THR A 68 0.35 -29.63 -5.72
N ASP A 69 1.03 -30.50 -4.96
CA ASP A 69 0.56 -31.10 -3.68
C ASP A 69 0.11 -30.09 -2.60
N TRP A 70 0.51 -28.81 -2.73
CA TRP A 70 0.17 -27.73 -1.80
C TRP A 70 -1.24 -27.14 -2.02
N LEU A 71 -1.88 -27.38 -3.18
CA LEU A 71 -3.18 -26.79 -3.53
C LEU A 71 -4.28 -27.01 -2.45
N PRO A 72 -4.46 -28.22 -1.87
CA PRO A 72 -5.46 -28.42 -0.82
C PRO A 72 -5.24 -27.55 0.43
N SER A 73 -3.97 -27.28 0.77
CA SER A 73 -3.61 -26.45 1.93
C SER A 73 -4.02 -24.99 1.74
N ARG A 74 -3.90 -24.46 0.50
CA ARG A 74 -4.35 -23.09 0.20
C ARG A 74 -5.86 -22.94 0.20
N ILE A 75 -6.59 -24.03 -0.05
CA ILE A 75 -8.04 -24.06 0.10
C ILE A 75 -8.42 -24.05 1.59
N ASP A 76 -7.71 -24.80 2.44
CA ASP A 76 -7.87 -24.69 3.91
C ASP A 76 -7.68 -23.25 4.41
N ASP A 77 -6.60 -22.59 3.96
CA ASP A 77 -6.31 -21.18 4.26
C ASP A 77 -7.44 -20.25 3.79
N ALA A 78 -7.98 -20.47 2.58
CA ALA A 78 -9.09 -19.69 2.03
C ALA A 78 -10.35 -19.81 2.89
N PHE A 79 -10.75 -21.03 3.25
CA PHE A 79 -11.93 -21.26 4.11
C PHE A 79 -11.74 -20.68 5.52
N ALA A 80 -10.51 -20.74 6.07
CA ALA A 80 -10.18 -20.12 7.34
C ALA A 80 -10.23 -18.58 7.29
N ALA A 81 -9.81 -17.98 6.17
CA ALA A 81 -9.84 -16.53 5.94
C ALA A 81 -11.24 -15.98 5.65
N ALA A 82 -12.07 -16.73 4.89
CA ALA A 82 -13.42 -16.32 4.49
C ALA A 82 -14.44 -16.39 5.63
N LYS A 83 -14.34 -17.40 6.50
CA LYS A 83 -15.29 -17.63 7.62
C LYS A 83 -15.54 -16.39 8.51
N PRO A 84 -14.53 -15.64 9.01
CA PRO A 84 -14.77 -14.44 9.82
C PRO A 84 -15.27 -13.23 9.02
N LEU A 85 -15.16 -13.23 7.69
CA LEU A 85 -15.58 -12.13 6.81
C LEU A 85 -16.97 -12.33 6.20
N GLY A 86 -17.64 -13.45 6.50
CA GLY A 86 -18.95 -13.82 5.93
C GLY A 86 -18.91 -14.20 4.44
N PHE A 87 -17.73 -14.15 3.82
CA PHE A 87 -17.51 -14.42 2.41
C PHE A 87 -17.69 -15.90 2.07
N LYS A 88 -18.11 -16.18 0.84
CA LYS A 88 -18.47 -17.53 0.41
C LYS A 88 -17.44 -18.16 -0.53
N LEU A 89 -17.33 -19.47 -0.48
CA LEU A 89 -16.44 -20.26 -1.31
C LEU A 89 -17.20 -21.44 -1.90
N VAL A 90 -17.00 -21.67 -3.19
CA VAL A 90 -17.49 -22.82 -3.97
C VAL A 90 -16.27 -23.60 -4.44
N HIS A 91 -16.29 -24.92 -4.33
CA HIS A 91 -15.30 -25.74 -5.03
C HIS A 91 -15.67 -25.81 -6.51
N SER A 92 -14.77 -25.33 -7.38
CA SER A 92 -14.85 -25.49 -8.83
C SER A 92 -13.75 -26.43 -9.28
N PHE A 93 -14.09 -27.65 -9.67
CA PHE A 93 -13.09 -28.65 -10.04
C PHE A 93 -12.70 -28.51 -11.51
N ASP A 94 -11.41 -28.31 -11.83
CA ASP A 94 -10.94 -28.33 -13.23
C ASP A 94 -10.86 -29.77 -13.74
N MET A 95 -11.85 -30.15 -14.55
CA MET A 95 -12.02 -31.49 -15.10
C MET A 95 -11.52 -31.59 -16.55
N SER A 96 -10.73 -30.63 -17.05
CA SER A 96 -10.09 -30.75 -18.37
C SER A 96 -9.01 -31.86 -18.43
N TRP A 97 -8.59 -32.36 -17.27
CA TRP A 97 -7.53 -33.37 -17.12
C TRP A 97 -8.10 -34.79 -17.10
N SER A 98 -7.68 -35.60 -18.08
CA SER A 98 -7.90 -37.05 -18.08
C SER A 98 -7.24 -37.71 -16.87
N LYS A 99 -7.73 -38.90 -16.50
CA LYS A 99 -7.34 -39.67 -15.30
C LYS A 99 -5.85 -39.62 -14.93
N CYS A 100 -5.52 -38.75 -14.00
CA CYS A 100 -4.29 -38.85 -13.23
C CYS A 100 -4.44 -39.96 -12.18
N LYS A 101 -3.33 -40.52 -11.71
CA LYS A 101 -3.30 -41.89 -11.18
C LYS A 101 -4.10 -42.03 -9.87
N ILE A 102 -4.31 -40.93 -9.15
CA ILE A 102 -4.94 -40.94 -7.82
C ILE A 102 -6.12 -39.96 -7.71
N TYR A 103 -6.18 -38.84 -8.44
CA TYR A 103 -7.10 -37.72 -8.16
C TYR A 103 -8.25 -37.57 -9.17
N TRP A 104 -9.22 -36.69 -8.85
CA TRP A 104 -10.57 -36.62 -9.47
C TRP A 104 -11.31 -37.96 -9.58
N ASN A 105 -11.14 -38.80 -8.56
CA ASN A 105 -12.10 -39.85 -8.26
C ASN A 105 -13.17 -39.33 -7.27
N GLU A 106 -14.33 -39.98 -7.26
CA GLU A 106 -15.50 -39.58 -6.49
C GLU A 106 -15.24 -39.61 -4.98
N THR A 107 -14.42 -40.54 -4.49
CA THR A 107 -14.05 -40.66 -3.07
C THR A 107 -13.18 -39.49 -2.61
N TYR A 108 -12.21 -39.08 -3.43
CA TYR A 108 -11.33 -37.95 -3.12
C TYR A 108 -12.10 -36.63 -3.14
N MET A 109 -12.90 -36.39 -4.19
CA MET A 109 -13.74 -35.19 -4.28
C MET A 109 -14.72 -35.13 -3.10
N ALA A 110 -15.39 -36.23 -2.77
CA ALA A 110 -16.28 -36.29 -1.62
C ALA A 110 -15.56 -36.02 -0.29
N GLY A 111 -14.33 -36.51 -0.13
CA GLY A 111 -13.48 -36.22 1.02
C GLY A 111 -13.16 -34.73 1.18
N VAL A 112 -12.76 -34.06 0.10
CA VAL A 112 -12.44 -32.62 0.13
C VAL A 112 -13.69 -31.77 0.36
N ILE A 113 -14.80 -32.05 -0.35
CA ILE A 113 -16.07 -31.32 -0.14
C ILE A 113 -16.56 -31.49 1.31
N SER A 114 -16.49 -32.72 1.84
CA SER A 114 -16.91 -33.03 3.22
C SER A 114 -16.05 -32.32 4.27
N LYS A 115 -14.74 -32.15 4.03
CA LYS A 115 -13.82 -31.43 4.93
C LYS A 115 -14.26 -29.98 5.20
N HIS A 116 -14.87 -29.33 4.22
CA HIS A 116 -15.32 -27.94 4.32
C HIS A 116 -16.84 -27.79 4.54
N ALA A 117 -17.59 -28.90 4.57
CA ALA A 117 -19.05 -28.91 4.64
C ALA A 117 -19.60 -28.08 5.80
N ASP A 118 -19.04 -28.23 7.00
CA ASP A 118 -19.50 -27.54 8.22
C ASP A 118 -19.00 -26.08 8.33
N SER A 119 -18.27 -25.58 7.33
CA SER A 119 -17.81 -24.19 7.31
C SER A 119 -18.94 -23.23 6.92
N ALA A 120 -19.15 -22.18 7.71
CA ALA A 120 -20.05 -21.08 7.37
C ALA A 120 -19.61 -20.27 6.12
N ALA A 121 -18.37 -20.47 5.67
CA ALA A 121 -17.87 -19.93 4.39
C ALA A 121 -18.22 -20.81 3.17
N ALA A 122 -18.66 -22.06 3.36
CA ALA A 122 -19.12 -22.85 2.21
C ALA A 122 -20.43 -22.27 1.66
N TYR A 123 -20.47 -22.02 0.35
CA TYR A 123 -21.69 -21.59 -0.32
C TYR A 123 -22.71 -22.73 -0.34
N ARG A 124 -23.97 -22.40 -0.06
CA ARG A 124 -25.08 -23.36 -0.04
C ARG A 124 -26.23 -22.83 -0.88
N TRP A 125 -26.81 -23.71 -1.69
CA TRP A 125 -28.02 -23.51 -2.47
C TRP A 125 -29.09 -24.48 -1.96
N ASP A 126 -30.28 -24.00 -1.58
CA ASP A 126 -31.33 -24.81 -0.93
C ASP A 126 -30.79 -25.65 0.25
N ASN A 127 -29.98 -25.04 1.13
CA ASN A 127 -29.23 -25.66 2.23
C ASN A 127 -28.17 -26.72 1.85
N ALA A 128 -28.07 -27.14 0.60
CA ALA A 128 -27.07 -28.10 0.12
C ALA A 128 -25.82 -27.38 -0.41
N LEU A 129 -24.63 -27.99 -0.30
CA LEU A 129 -23.37 -27.37 -0.75
C LEU A 129 -23.36 -27.21 -2.27
N LEU A 130 -23.07 -26.02 -2.78
CA LEU A 130 -22.90 -25.82 -4.23
C LEU A 130 -21.50 -26.28 -4.65
N VAL A 131 -21.45 -27.09 -5.71
CA VAL A 131 -20.21 -27.56 -6.34
C VAL A 131 -20.32 -27.32 -7.84
N THR A 132 -19.31 -26.67 -8.40
CA THR A 132 -19.17 -26.40 -9.83
C THR A 132 -17.97 -27.17 -10.40
N THR A 133 -17.84 -27.16 -11.72
CA THR A 133 -16.69 -27.73 -12.43
C THR A 133 -16.34 -26.81 -13.60
N TYR A 134 -15.13 -26.94 -14.12
CA TYR A 134 -14.78 -26.48 -15.45
C TYR A 134 -14.54 -27.70 -16.36
N GLY A 135 -15.33 -27.80 -17.44
CA GLY A 135 -15.27 -28.94 -18.36
C GLY A 135 -15.63 -30.28 -17.72
N GLY A 136 -15.03 -31.35 -18.26
CA GLY A 136 -15.25 -32.75 -17.91
C GLY A 136 -15.98 -33.55 -19.01
N ASP A 137 -16.82 -32.88 -19.81
CA ASP A 137 -17.58 -33.45 -20.93
C ASP A 137 -16.72 -33.88 -22.12
N ALA A 138 -15.50 -33.37 -22.25
CA ALA A 138 -14.51 -33.82 -23.24
C ALA A 138 -13.66 -35.02 -22.77
N VAL A 139 -13.89 -35.51 -21.54
CA VAL A 139 -13.10 -36.59 -20.91
C VAL A 139 -14.01 -37.79 -20.65
N ASN A 140 -13.73 -38.92 -21.30
CA ASN A 140 -14.59 -40.11 -21.29
C ASN A 140 -14.85 -40.68 -19.89
N GLU A 141 -13.96 -40.41 -18.93
CA GLU A 141 -14.07 -40.84 -17.54
C GLU A 141 -15.13 -40.08 -16.73
N TYR A 142 -15.53 -38.85 -17.12
CA TYR A 142 -16.43 -37.98 -16.34
C TYR A 142 -17.85 -37.89 -16.94
N GLY A 143 -18.42 -39.03 -17.29
CA GLY A 143 -19.84 -39.15 -17.69
C GLY A 143 -20.83 -39.02 -16.53
N ASN A 144 -22.13 -39.10 -16.80
CA ASN A 144 -23.18 -38.96 -15.77
C ASN A 144 -23.02 -39.88 -14.54
N GLY A 145 -22.59 -41.13 -14.75
CA GLY A 145 -22.34 -42.08 -13.67
C GLY A 145 -21.31 -41.58 -12.65
N PHE A 146 -20.34 -40.76 -13.06
CA PHE A 146 -19.37 -40.13 -12.17
C PHE A 146 -20.05 -39.14 -11.19
N PHE A 147 -20.96 -38.31 -11.70
CA PHE A 147 -21.71 -37.36 -10.88
C PHE A 147 -22.74 -38.04 -9.96
N GLU A 148 -23.32 -39.17 -10.39
CA GLU A 148 -24.17 -40.03 -9.55
C GLU A 148 -23.37 -40.72 -8.43
N ASN A 149 -22.19 -41.25 -8.77
CA ASN A 149 -21.26 -41.85 -7.81
C ASN A 149 -20.75 -40.80 -6.81
N LEU A 150 -20.43 -39.58 -7.26
CA LEU A 150 -20.01 -38.48 -6.38
C LEU A 150 -21.11 -38.12 -5.38
N LYS A 151 -22.35 -37.93 -5.85
CA LYS A 151 -23.51 -37.72 -4.97
C LYS A 151 -23.69 -38.86 -3.96
N SER A 152 -23.47 -40.10 -4.39
CA SER A 152 -23.55 -41.29 -3.53
C SER A 152 -22.42 -41.33 -2.50
N ALA A 153 -21.20 -40.93 -2.89
CA ALA A 153 -20.01 -40.90 -2.03
C ALA A 153 -20.07 -39.81 -0.94
N MET A 154 -20.84 -38.74 -1.15
CA MET A 154 -21.10 -37.72 -0.11
C MET A 154 -21.92 -38.24 1.09
N GLY A 155 -22.59 -39.39 0.97
CA GLY A 155 -23.35 -40.01 2.05
C GLY A 155 -24.48 -39.10 2.59
N SER A 156 -24.32 -38.62 3.82
CA SER A 156 -25.29 -37.73 4.48
C SER A 156 -25.18 -36.25 4.06
N THR A 157 -24.10 -35.85 3.40
CA THR A 157 -23.83 -34.44 3.06
C THR A 157 -24.48 -34.08 1.73
N SER A 158 -25.58 -33.33 1.75
CA SER A 158 -26.27 -32.93 0.51
C SER A 158 -25.45 -31.91 -0.30
N ILE A 159 -25.27 -32.19 -1.59
CA ILE A 159 -24.64 -31.30 -2.57
C ILE A 159 -25.61 -30.93 -3.71
N LYS A 160 -25.35 -29.81 -4.39
CA LYS A 160 -25.94 -29.42 -5.68
C LYS A 160 -24.82 -29.31 -6.71
N LEU A 161 -24.93 -30.08 -7.79
CA LEU A 161 -23.97 -30.08 -8.88
C LEU A 161 -24.43 -29.11 -9.98
N ALA A 162 -23.63 -28.07 -10.24
CA ALA A 162 -23.81 -27.15 -11.36
C ALA A 162 -22.53 -27.08 -12.22
N PRO A 163 -22.21 -28.16 -12.97
CA PRO A 163 -20.97 -28.24 -13.74
C PRO A 163 -21.00 -27.30 -14.96
N ALA A 164 -19.81 -26.87 -15.41
CA ALA A 164 -19.64 -26.10 -16.63
C ALA A 164 -19.19 -26.99 -17.79
N LEU A 165 -20.10 -27.84 -18.26
CA LEU A 165 -19.85 -28.76 -19.39
C LEU A 165 -19.82 -27.94 -20.70
N THR A 166 -18.63 -27.63 -21.19
CA THR A 166 -18.40 -26.50 -22.13
C THR A 166 -18.82 -26.81 -23.56
N THR A 167 -18.78 -28.08 -23.99
CA THR A 167 -19.12 -28.48 -25.36
C THR A 167 -20.54 -28.13 -25.73
N TYR A 168 -21.51 -28.31 -24.81
CA TYR A 168 -22.92 -28.02 -25.08
C TYR A 168 -23.19 -26.53 -25.28
N SER A 169 -22.64 -25.67 -24.42
CA SER A 169 -22.79 -24.21 -24.55
C SER A 169 -21.99 -23.65 -25.72
N SER A 170 -20.78 -24.15 -25.97
CA SER A 170 -20.00 -23.77 -27.15
C SER A 170 -20.65 -24.22 -28.47
N ASN A 171 -21.25 -25.42 -28.55
CA ASN A 171 -21.98 -25.89 -29.74
C ASN A 171 -23.22 -25.01 -30.02
N ALA A 172 -24.00 -24.71 -28.97
CA ALA A 172 -25.12 -23.79 -29.07
C ALA A 172 -24.68 -22.38 -29.52
N GLN A 173 -23.56 -21.88 -29.02
CA GLN A 173 -23.04 -20.56 -29.36
C GLN A 173 -22.41 -20.47 -30.76
N ARG A 174 -21.83 -21.56 -31.28
CA ARG A 174 -21.37 -21.68 -32.67
C ARG A 174 -22.52 -21.81 -33.67
N GLY A 175 -23.65 -22.37 -33.24
CA GLY A 175 -24.76 -22.75 -34.12
C GLY A 175 -24.57 -24.13 -34.77
N ASP A 176 -23.65 -24.94 -34.26
CA ASP A 176 -23.45 -26.33 -34.70
C ASP A 176 -24.66 -27.22 -34.33
N ALA A 177 -25.38 -26.81 -33.29
CA ALA A 177 -26.67 -27.34 -32.89
C ALA A 177 -27.57 -26.20 -32.36
N ASP A 178 -28.88 -26.33 -32.53
CA ASP A 178 -29.88 -25.44 -31.94
C ASP A 178 -29.77 -25.43 -30.41
N ALA A 179 -29.91 -24.26 -29.78
CA ALA A 179 -29.63 -24.09 -28.35
C ALA A 179 -30.53 -24.95 -27.45
N LYS A 180 -31.81 -25.13 -27.81
CA LYS A 180 -32.76 -26.00 -27.09
C LYS A 180 -32.39 -27.47 -27.24
N SER A 181 -31.89 -27.84 -28.42
CA SER A 181 -31.40 -29.19 -28.72
C SER A 181 -30.15 -29.51 -27.88
N SER A 182 -29.17 -28.61 -27.84
CA SER A 182 -27.97 -28.72 -26.99
C SER A 182 -28.31 -28.80 -25.51
N ALA A 183 -29.23 -27.96 -25.01
CA ALA A 183 -29.68 -27.99 -23.62
C ALA A 183 -30.46 -29.28 -23.30
N SER A 184 -31.22 -29.83 -24.26
CA SER A 184 -31.93 -31.10 -24.09
C SER A 184 -30.96 -32.29 -24.07
N SER A 185 -29.95 -32.30 -24.94
CA SER A 185 -28.86 -33.27 -24.94
C SER A 185 -28.15 -33.29 -23.59
N LEU A 186 -27.66 -32.14 -23.11
CA LEU A 186 -27.04 -31.98 -21.78
C LEU A 186 -27.88 -32.64 -20.68
N LEU A 187 -29.18 -32.35 -20.60
CA LEU A 187 -30.04 -32.86 -19.52
C LEU A 187 -30.40 -34.35 -19.68
N SER A 188 -30.34 -34.89 -20.90
CA SER A 188 -30.56 -36.32 -21.18
C SER A 188 -29.31 -37.16 -20.91
N GLU A 189 -28.14 -36.62 -21.26
CA GLU A 189 -26.84 -37.28 -21.10
C GLU A 189 -26.35 -37.17 -19.65
N TYR A 190 -26.58 -36.03 -18.99
CA TYR A 190 -26.20 -35.73 -17.60
C TYR A 190 -27.42 -35.58 -16.67
N SER A 191 -28.25 -36.63 -16.61
CA SER A 191 -29.49 -36.66 -15.83
C SER A 191 -29.32 -36.42 -14.32
N SER A 192 -28.12 -36.55 -13.76
CA SER A 192 -27.82 -36.39 -12.33
C SER A 192 -27.48 -34.96 -11.86
N ILE A 193 -27.18 -34.02 -12.75
CA ILE A 193 -26.83 -32.64 -12.38
C ILE A 193 -28.06 -31.90 -11.83
N ASP A 194 -27.87 -30.92 -10.94
CA ASP A 194 -28.96 -30.12 -10.35
C ASP A 194 -29.09 -28.75 -11.00
N GLY A 195 -27.98 -28.16 -11.42
CA GLY A 195 -27.88 -26.86 -12.06
C GLY A 195 -26.91 -26.90 -13.24
N PHE A 196 -26.50 -25.72 -13.72
CA PHE A 196 -25.53 -25.58 -14.81
C PHE A 196 -24.81 -24.24 -14.72
N LEU A 197 -23.51 -24.24 -15.01
CA LEU A 197 -22.72 -23.03 -15.21
C LEU A 197 -22.49 -22.82 -16.71
N ASN A 198 -23.12 -21.81 -17.30
CA ASN A 198 -22.82 -21.44 -18.68
C ASN A 198 -21.50 -20.67 -18.76
N TRP A 199 -20.42 -21.40 -19.00
CA TRP A 199 -19.06 -20.84 -19.17
C TRP A 199 -18.93 -19.92 -20.38
N GLN A 200 -19.77 -20.06 -21.41
CA GLN A 200 -19.55 -19.43 -22.71
C GLN A 200 -19.92 -17.94 -22.66
N ALA A 201 -19.00 -17.11 -22.16
CA ALA A 201 -19.24 -15.69 -21.88
C ALA A 201 -18.97 -14.74 -23.09
N TRP A 202 -18.43 -15.24 -24.20
CA TRP A 202 -18.04 -14.46 -25.40
C TRP A 202 -18.52 -15.11 -26.72
N PRO A 203 -18.56 -14.36 -27.84
CA PRO A 203 -18.81 -14.92 -29.17
C PRO A 203 -17.61 -15.74 -29.69
N LEU A 204 -17.88 -16.93 -30.22
CA LEU A 204 -16.82 -17.84 -30.70
C LEU A 204 -16.40 -17.51 -32.14
N ASN A 205 -15.15 -17.08 -32.32
CA ASN A 205 -14.49 -16.85 -33.61
C ASN A 205 -15.24 -15.89 -34.58
N VAL A 206 -16.13 -15.03 -34.10
CA VAL A 206 -16.94 -14.12 -34.93
C VAL A 206 -17.09 -12.72 -34.31
N LYS A 207 -17.12 -11.69 -35.17
CA LYS A 207 -17.36 -10.29 -34.78
C LYS A 207 -18.86 -10.01 -34.61
N LYS A 208 -19.50 -10.62 -33.61
CA LYS A 208 -20.93 -10.47 -33.29
C LYS A 208 -21.14 -10.18 -31.80
N LYS A 209 -22.18 -9.41 -31.45
CA LYS A 209 -22.62 -9.30 -30.04
C LYS A 209 -23.10 -10.67 -29.53
N THR A 210 -22.91 -10.95 -28.24
CA THR A 210 -23.55 -12.12 -27.61
C THR A 210 -25.03 -11.83 -27.35
N THR A 211 -25.88 -12.84 -27.39
CA THR A 211 -27.32 -12.77 -27.16
C THR A 211 -27.72 -13.64 -25.97
N ALA A 212 -28.79 -13.27 -25.26
CA ALA A 212 -29.34 -14.06 -24.15
C ALA A 212 -30.09 -15.33 -24.60
N GLU A 213 -30.08 -15.72 -25.89
CA GLU A 213 -30.87 -16.85 -26.40
C GLU A 213 -30.38 -18.18 -25.84
N VAL A 214 -29.06 -18.44 -25.91
CA VAL A 214 -28.44 -19.63 -25.33
C VAL A 214 -28.72 -19.69 -23.82
N ASP A 215 -28.52 -18.58 -23.10
CA ASP A 215 -28.74 -18.56 -21.66
C ASP A 215 -30.21 -18.85 -21.28
N LYS A 216 -31.16 -18.25 -22.00
CA LYS A 216 -32.60 -18.49 -21.82
C LYS A 216 -32.97 -19.94 -22.08
N ASP A 217 -32.47 -20.55 -23.14
CA ASP A 217 -32.85 -21.91 -23.51
C ASP A 217 -32.27 -22.94 -22.53
N PHE A 218 -31.04 -22.77 -22.05
CA PHE A 218 -30.47 -23.62 -21.00
C PHE A 218 -31.20 -23.42 -19.65
N GLN A 219 -31.44 -22.17 -19.22
CA GLN A 219 -32.20 -21.89 -17.99
C GLN A 219 -33.62 -22.47 -18.05
N SER A 220 -34.31 -22.27 -19.18
CA SER A 220 -35.67 -22.80 -19.42
C SER A 220 -35.69 -24.34 -19.43
N ALA A 221 -34.72 -24.98 -20.07
CA ALA A 221 -34.60 -26.44 -20.11
C ALA A 221 -34.40 -27.04 -18.71
N LEU A 222 -33.51 -26.46 -17.89
CA LEU A 222 -33.29 -26.86 -16.49
C LEU A 222 -34.58 -26.78 -15.68
N ARG A 223 -35.28 -25.64 -15.75
CA ARG A 223 -36.54 -25.44 -15.02
C ARG A 223 -37.65 -26.37 -15.50
N LYS A 224 -37.77 -26.59 -16.82
CA LYS A 224 -38.73 -27.55 -17.40
C LYS A 224 -38.44 -29.00 -17.00
N ALA A 225 -37.17 -29.36 -16.84
CA ALA A 225 -36.75 -30.67 -16.35
C ALA A 225 -36.87 -30.84 -14.81
N GLY A 226 -37.43 -29.86 -14.10
CA GLY A 226 -37.64 -29.92 -12.64
C GLY A 226 -36.34 -29.86 -11.83
N LYS A 227 -35.26 -29.32 -12.42
CA LYS A 227 -33.94 -29.27 -11.80
C LYS A 227 -33.88 -28.22 -10.69
N SER A 228 -33.27 -28.60 -9.57
CA SER A 228 -33.36 -27.90 -8.27
C SER A 228 -32.09 -27.13 -7.87
N GLY A 229 -31.13 -26.99 -8.78
CA GLY A 229 -29.92 -26.18 -8.60
C GLY A 229 -29.97 -24.87 -9.40
N PRO A 230 -28.93 -24.03 -9.24
CA PRO A 230 -28.86 -22.74 -9.89
C PRO A 230 -28.48 -22.86 -11.38
N TYR A 231 -29.01 -21.94 -12.17
CA TYR A 231 -28.45 -21.51 -13.44
C TYR A 231 -27.46 -20.38 -13.15
N ILE A 232 -26.17 -20.67 -13.35
CA ILE A 232 -25.07 -19.72 -13.15
C ILE A 232 -24.69 -19.16 -14.51
N MET A 233 -24.81 -17.84 -14.68
CA MET A 233 -24.43 -17.16 -15.92
C MET A 233 -22.99 -16.67 -15.82
N GLY A 234 -22.13 -17.21 -16.68
CA GLY A 234 -20.76 -16.71 -16.85
C GLY A 234 -20.75 -15.32 -17.49
N ASN A 235 -19.96 -14.40 -16.92
CA ASN A 235 -19.83 -13.05 -17.41
C ASN A 235 -18.35 -12.61 -17.44
N ARG A 236 -17.85 -12.17 -18.61
CA ARG A 236 -16.43 -11.87 -18.84
C ARG A 236 -16.18 -10.36 -18.78
N LEU A 237 -15.29 -9.95 -17.87
CA LEU A 237 -15.01 -8.56 -17.52
C LEU A 237 -14.34 -7.73 -18.63
N ALA A 238 -13.46 -8.34 -19.43
CA ALA A 238 -12.83 -7.67 -20.55
C ALA A 238 -12.44 -8.69 -21.63
N LEU A 239 -11.40 -8.36 -22.40
CA LEU A 239 -11.05 -9.07 -23.61
C LEU A 239 -10.67 -10.53 -23.36
N GLU A 240 -11.27 -11.41 -24.15
CA GLU A 240 -10.93 -12.83 -24.17
C GLU A 240 -9.71 -13.06 -25.07
N PHE A 241 -8.61 -13.44 -24.44
CA PHE A 241 -7.36 -13.88 -25.06
C PHE A 241 -6.82 -15.06 -24.25
N LYS A 242 -6.61 -16.18 -24.91
CA LYS A 242 -6.01 -17.35 -24.29
C LYS A 242 -4.67 -17.65 -24.93
N ASP A 243 -3.66 -17.85 -24.09
CA ASP A 243 -2.41 -18.48 -24.48
C ASP A 243 -2.37 -19.90 -23.95
N LEU A 244 -1.91 -20.86 -24.76
CA LEU A 244 -1.70 -22.24 -24.30
C LEU A 244 -0.31 -22.46 -23.72
N ASN A 245 0.54 -21.43 -23.72
CA ASN A 245 1.81 -21.41 -22.97
C ASN A 245 2.79 -22.53 -23.38
N ASP A 246 2.64 -23.05 -24.59
CA ASP A 246 3.41 -24.19 -25.13
C ASP A 246 4.55 -23.75 -26.08
N GLY A 247 4.80 -22.44 -26.14
CA GLY A 247 5.79 -21.81 -27.02
C GLY A 247 5.34 -21.63 -28.47
N LYS A 248 4.08 -21.96 -28.83
CA LYS A 248 3.56 -21.79 -30.19
C LYS A 248 2.51 -20.68 -30.28
N THR A 249 2.91 -19.56 -30.89
CA THR A 249 2.04 -18.37 -31.06
C THR A 249 0.79 -18.62 -31.93
N ALA A 250 0.74 -19.74 -32.65
CA ALA A 250 -0.41 -20.19 -33.42
C ALA A 250 -1.52 -20.85 -32.58
N ASP A 251 -1.17 -21.32 -31.39
CA ASP A 251 -2.09 -21.96 -30.44
C ASP A 251 -2.78 -20.91 -29.53
N SER A 252 -2.21 -19.70 -29.43
CA SER A 252 -2.82 -18.52 -28.80
C SER A 252 -3.94 -17.89 -29.65
N TRP A 253 -5.02 -17.43 -29.04
CA TRP A 253 -6.19 -16.88 -29.75
C TRP A 253 -6.92 -15.74 -29.01
N VAL A 254 -7.60 -14.89 -29.77
CA VAL A 254 -8.46 -13.79 -29.26
C VAL A 254 -9.93 -14.06 -29.64
N ALA A 255 -10.90 -13.54 -28.88
CA ALA A 255 -12.30 -13.44 -29.34
C ALA A 255 -12.79 -11.99 -29.42
N TYR A 256 -13.96 -11.78 -30.02
CA TYR A 256 -14.52 -10.43 -30.12
C TYR A 256 -15.12 -9.99 -28.78
N SER A 257 -14.50 -8.97 -28.18
CA SER A 257 -14.83 -8.59 -26.79
C SER A 257 -14.75 -7.09 -26.48
N ASP A 258 -14.62 -6.24 -27.50
CA ASP A 258 -14.44 -4.77 -27.40
C ASP A 258 -15.40 -4.06 -26.41
N TYR A 259 -16.64 -4.55 -26.31
CA TYR A 259 -17.71 -4.00 -25.46
C TYR A 259 -18.41 -5.09 -24.62
N LEU A 260 -17.79 -6.26 -24.46
CA LEU A 260 -18.49 -7.48 -24.02
C LEU A 260 -19.16 -7.34 -22.66
N PHE A 261 -18.47 -6.70 -21.71
CA PHE A 261 -18.93 -6.63 -20.33
C PHE A 261 -20.16 -5.73 -20.12
N PRO A 262 -20.19 -4.45 -20.57
CA PRO A 262 -21.42 -3.68 -20.65
C PRO A 262 -22.56 -4.42 -21.37
N GLN A 263 -22.29 -5.00 -22.55
CA GLN A 263 -23.31 -5.69 -23.34
C GLN A 263 -23.88 -6.94 -22.67
N ARG A 264 -23.07 -7.67 -21.89
CA ARG A 264 -23.54 -8.81 -21.10
C ARG A 264 -24.46 -8.37 -19.96
N PHE A 265 -24.15 -7.24 -19.30
CA PHE A 265 -25.00 -6.70 -18.25
C PHE A 265 -26.25 -5.98 -18.75
N GLU A 266 -26.24 -5.37 -19.94
CA GLU A 266 -27.45 -4.87 -20.63
C GLU A 266 -28.54 -5.96 -20.77
N LEU A 267 -28.18 -7.24 -20.86
CA LEU A 267 -29.13 -8.36 -20.89
C LEU A 267 -29.79 -8.65 -19.53
N LEU A 268 -29.18 -8.17 -18.44
CA LEU A 268 -29.49 -8.43 -17.04
C LEU A 268 -30.09 -7.23 -16.31
N THR A 269 -29.82 -6.02 -16.80
CA THR A 269 -30.10 -4.76 -16.09
C THR A 269 -30.63 -3.69 -17.04
N GLY A 270 -31.63 -2.93 -16.59
CA GLY A 270 -32.30 -1.88 -17.39
C GLY A 270 -33.65 -2.32 -17.96
N PRO A 271 -34.31 -1.46 -18.76
CA PRO A 271 -35.66 -1.72 -19.29
C PRO A 271 -35.71 -2.89 -20.28
N ASP A 272 -34.61 -3.18 -20.96
CA ASP A 272 -34.45 -4.28 -21.92
C ASP A 272 -33.86 -5.54 -21.28
N ALA A 273 -33.85 -5.66 -19.94
CA ALA A 273 -33.39 -6.85 -19.25
C ALA A 273 -34.23 -8.07 -19.67
N VAL A 274 -33.56 -9.05 -20.28
CA VAL A 274 -34.20 -10.19 -20.95
C VAL A 274 -34.01 -11.51 -20.23
N ILE A 275 -33.09 -11.59 -19.27
CA ILE A 275 -32.81 -12.79 -18.48
C ILE A 275 -32.48 -12.42 -17.03
N ASN A 276 -32.84 -13.29 -16.09
CA ASN A 276 -32.44 -13.18 -14.70
C ASN A 276 -31.87 -14.52 -14.23
N PRO A 277 -30.53 -14.70 -14.22
CA PRO A 277 -29.88 -15.90 -13.69
C PRO A 277 -30.03 -15.97 -12.17
N ASP A 278 -29.72 -17.10 -11.57
CA ASP A 278 -29.75 -17.22 -10.10
C ASP A 278 -28.46 -16.70 -9.47
N ILE A 279 -27.34 -16.93 -10.17
CA ILE A 279 -25.99 -16.53 -9.77
C ILE A 279 -25.28 -15.96 -11.01
N ILE A 280 -24.53 -14.88 -10.84
CA ILE A 280 -23.56 -14.43 -11.83
C ILE A 280 -22.18 -14.90 -11.39
N GLU A 281 -21.44 -15.59 -12.27
CA GLU A 281 -20.01 -15.82 -12.06
C GLU A 281 -19.22 -14.90 -12.97
N LEU A 282 -18.51 -13.94 -12.37
CA LEU A 282 -17.50 -13.15 -13.05
C LEU A 282 -16.34 -14.12 -13.37
N ILE A 283 -16.13 -14.42 -14.65
CA ILE A 283 -15.08 -15.34 -15.11
C ILE A 283 -13.72 -14.63 -15.07
N THR A 284 -13.31 -14.21 -13.87
CA THR A 284 -11.94 -13.90 -13.43
C THR A 284 -11.92 -13.24 -12.06
N TRP A 285 -10.81 -13.45 -11.35
CA TRP A 285 -10.30 -12.60 -10.27
C TRP A 285 -8.79 -12.45 -10.45
N ASN A 286 -8.09 -13.58 -10.47
CA ASN A 286 -6.63 -13.75 -10.56
C ASN A 286 -6.25 -14.76 -11.66
N ASP A 287 -7.04 -14.84 -12.73
CA ASP A 287 -6.68 -15.62 -13.91
C ASP A 287 -5.73 -14.79 -14.79
N TRP A 288 -4.50 -15.28 -14.96
CA TRP A 288 -3.45 -14.59 -15.72
C TRP A 288 -3.21 -15.23 -17.09
N ALA A 289 -3.55 -16.52 -17.24
CA ALA A 289 -3.24 -17.35 -18.40
C ALA A 289 -4.39 -17.33 -19.43
N GLU A 290 -5.63 -17.39 -18.95
CA GLU A 290 -6.83 -17.43 -19.80
C GLU A 290 -7.54 -16.06 -19.83
N SER A 291 -6.78 -15.01 -20.14
CA SER A 291 -7.18 -13.59 -20.17
C SER A 291 -7.53 -12.93 -18.85
N HIS A 292 -7.45 -11.59 -18.90
CA HIS A 292 -7.99 -10.59 -17.99
C HIS A 292 -8.23 -10.97 -16.52
N TYR A 293 -7.52 -10.28 -15.62
CA TYR A 293 -7.65 -10.32 -14.16
C TYR A 293 -8.25 -9.03 -13.60
N ILE A 294 -8.80 -9.04 -12.37
CA ILE A 294 -9.24 -7.81 -11.69
C ILE A 294 -8.62 -7.58 -10.30
N ARG A 295 -7.85 -8.56 -9.80
CA ARG A 295 -6.98 -8.44 -8.63
C ARG A 295 -5.88 -7.41 -8.85
N ASP A 296 -5.38 -6.80 -7.77
CA ASP A 296 -4.14 -6.03 -7.82
C ASP A 296 -2.93 -6.90 -8.16
N LEU A 297 -1.98 -6.31 -8.90
CA LEU A 297 -0.81 -7.00 -9.43
C LEU A 297 0.05 -7.65 -8.33
N PRO A 298 0.35 -8.96 -8.44
CA PRO A 298 1.28 -9.64 -7.54
C PRO A 298 2.74 -9.27 -7.83
N SER A 299 3.65 -9.62 -6.91
CA SER A 299 5.09 -9.62 -7.20
C SER A 299 5.42 -10.78 -8.13
N THR A 300 6.16 -10.51 -9.21
CA THR A 300 6.59 -11.51 -10.21
C THR A 300 8.09 -11.82 -10.13
N SER A 301 8.82 -11.18 -9.19
CA SER A 301 10.29 -11.23 -9.04
C SER A 301 10.79 -11.55 -7.62
N ASP A 302 9.95 -11.38 -6.59
CA ASP A 302 10.26 -11.75 -5.21
C ASP A 302 9.39 -12.95 -4.80
N ASN A 303 10.01 -14.14 -4.69
CA ASN A 303 9.34 -15.39 -4.33
C ASN A 303 9.03 -15.55 -2.83
N SER A 304 9.53 -14.63 -1.98
CA SER A 304 9.17 -14.56 -0.56
C SER A 304 7.90 -13.73 -0.33
N ALA A 305 7.49 -12.91 -1.31
CA ALA A 305 6.31 -12.09 -1.22
C ALA A 305 5.04 -12.95 -1.05
N SER A 306 4.22 -12.65 -0.04
CA SER A 306 2.96 -13.34 0.24
C SER A 306 1.89 -13.27 -0.86
N ALA A 307 2.18 -12.57 -1.97
CA ALA A 307 1.34 -12.46 -3.14
C ALA A 307 1.99 -13.09 -4.40
N TYR A 308 3.21 -13.64 -4.29
CA TYR A 308 4.00 -14.13 -5.43
C TYR A 308 3.25 -15.14 -6.29
N VAL A 309 3.43 -14.98 -7.60
CA VAL A 309 2.97 -15.93 -8.63
C VAL A 309 4.13 -16.19 -9.59
N GLN A 310 4.27 -17.44 -10.00
CA GLN A 310 5.21 -17.81 -11.05
C GLN A 310 4.49 -17.68 -12.39
N LEU A 311 4.87 -16.65 -13.16
CA LEU A 311 4.39 -16.43 -14.53
C LEU A 311 5.46 -16.84 -15.54
N THR A 312 5.02 -17.34 -16.70
CA THR A 312 5.87 -17.59 -17.87
C THR A 312 6.17 -16.32 -18.65
N ASP A 313 7.10 -16.37 -19.60
CA ASP A 313 7.49 -15.20 -20.40
C ASP A 313 6.31 -14.60 -21.19
N LEU A 314 5.38 -15.45 -21.64
CA LEU A 314 4.16 -15.04 -22.34
C LEU A 314 3.18 -14.33 -21.39
N GLU A 315 2.88 -14.94 -20.24
CA GLU A 315 2.02 -14.35 -19.21
C GLU A 315 2.61 -13.04 -18.66
N ARG A 316 3.93 -12.98 -18.42
CA ARG A 316 4.63 -11.75 -18.03
C ARG A 316 4.43 -10.62 -19.02
N SER A 317 4.45 -10.91 -20.32
CA SER A 317 4.21 -9.89 -21.34
C SER A 317 2.75 -9.38 -21.42
N TYR A 318 1.81 -10.03 -20.71
CA TYR A 318 0.46 -9.54 -20.47
C TYR A 318 0.27 -8.85 -19.10
N VAL A 319 1.04 -9.28 -18.08
CA VAL A 319 0.81 -8.91 -16.67
C VAL A 319 1.77 -7.83 -16.18
N ASP A 320 3.05 -7.91 -16.52
CA ASP A 320 4.07 -7.01 -15.96
C ASP A 320 3.81 -5.55 -16.38
N GLY A 321 3.55 -4.70 -15.38
CA GLY A 321 3.21 -3.29 -15.57
C GLY A 321 1.78 -3.00 -16.06
N MET A 322 0.92 -3.98 -16.31
CA MET A 322 -0.37 -3.78 -17.00
C MET A 322 -1.61 -3.91 -16.11
N SER A 323 -1.63 -3.24 -14.94
CA SER A 323 -2.73 -3.34 -13.95
C SER A 323 -4.14 -3.21 -14.54
N HIS A 324 -4.91 -4.29 -14.41
CA HIS A 324 -6.33 -4.36 -14.78
C HIS A 324 -7.31 -4.04 -13.64
N ALA A 325 -6.80 -3.70 -12.45
CA ALA A 325 -7.62 -3.32 -11.29
C ALA A 325 -8.74 -2.29 -11.57
N PRO A 326 -8.63 -1.32 -12.51
CA PRO A 326 -9.72 -0.39 -12.83
C PRO A 326 -11.04 -1.02 -13.31
N TRP A 327 -11.06 -2.26 -13.82
CA TRP A 327 -12.34 -2.90 -14.18
C TRP A 327 -13.22 -3.19 -12.96
N ARG A 328 -12.64 -3.24 -11.75
CA ARG A 328 -13.41 -3.29 -10.50
C ARG A 328 -14.42 -2.14 -10.40
N THR A 329 -14.16 -1.00 -11.03
CA THR A 329 -15.09 0.14 -11.11
C THR A 329 -16.36 -0.19 -11.91
N LEU A 330 -16.20 -0.75 -13.13
CA LEU A 330 -17.35 -1.18 -13.94
C LEU A 330 -18.06 -2.36 -13.27
N ALA A 331 -17.28 -3.31 -12.77
CA ALA A 331 -17.79 -4.50 -12.09
C ALA A 331 -18.72 -4.10 -10.94
N HIS A 332 -18.26 -3.25 -10.03
CA HIS A 332 -19.02 -2.74 -8.90
C HIS A 332 -20.32 -2.06 -9.33
N TYR A 333 -20.29 -1.25 -10.41
CA TYR A 333 -21.49 -0.59 -10.93
C TYR A 333 -22.55 -1.61 -11.39
N TYR A 334 -22.16 -2.53 -12.27
CA TYR A 334 -23.09 -3.48 -12.88
C TYR A 334 -23.55 -4.59 -11.92
N THR A 335 -22.68 -5.09 -11.03
CA THR A 335 -23.07 -6.06 -9.99
C THR A 335 -24.05 -5.42 -9.00
N SER A 336 -23.84 -4.17 -8.60
CA SER A 336 -24.76 -3.42 -7.74
C SER A 336 -26.10 -3.17 -8.44
N TRP A 337 -26.11 -2.83 -9.73
CA TRP A 337 -27.33 -2.65 -10.51
C TRP A 337 -28.19 -3.93 -10.52
N TRP A 338 -27.59 -5.07 -10.85
CA TRP A 338 -28.30 -6.35 -10.86
C TRP A 338 -28.82 -6.73 -9.46
N LYS A 339 -27.97 -6.62 -8.42
CA LYS A 339 -28.35 -6.93 -7.03
C LYS A 339 -29.50 -6.07 -6.49
N ASN A 340 -29.58 -4.81 -6.91
CA ASN A 340 -30.65 -3.89 -6.52
C ASN A 340 -31.98 -4.12 -7.29
N GLY A 341 -32.21 -5.32 -7.82
CA GLY A 341 -33.44 -5.68 -8.52
C GLY A 341 -33.64 -4.93 -9.85
N GLY A 342 -32.54 -4.54 -10.50
CA GLY A 342 -32.57 -3.81 -11.78
C GLY A 342 -32.68 -2.28 -11.65
N ALA A 343 -32.62 -1.72 -10.43
CA ALA A 343 -32.49 -0.27 -10.23
C ALA A 343 -31.05 0.20 -10.45
N ALA A 344 -30.84 1.12 -11.40
CA ALA A 344 -29.52 1.65 -11.73
C ALA A 344 -28.92 2.42 -10.52
N PRO A 345 -27.68 2.12 -10.10
CA PRO A 345 -27.01 2.90 -9.07
C PRO A 345 -26.81 4.34 -9.57
N SER A 346 -27.18 5.33 -8.76
CA SER A 346 -26.93 6.72 -9.11
C SER A 346 -25.43 7.02 -9.05
N PRO A 347 -24.84 7.67 -10.07
CA PRO A 347 -23.44 8.05 -10.05
C PRO A 347 -23.16 9.10 -8.96
N THR A 348 -22.27 8.79 -8.03
CA THR A 348 -21.87 9.69 -6.94
C THR A 348 -20.64 10.55 -7.28
N MET A 349 -19.90 10.18 -8.32
CA MET A 349 -18.69 10.86 -8.80
C MET A 349 -18.53 10.61 -10.31
N ASP A 350 -17.93 11.56 -11.04
CA ASP A 350 -17.57 11.36 -12.44
C ASP A 350 -16.45 10.32 -12.52
N GLN A 351 -16.63 9.26 -13.31
CA GLN A 351 -15.69 8.17 -13.53
C GLN A 351 -15.55 7.88 -15.02
N VAL A 352 -14.32 7.67 -15.50
CA VAL A 352 -14.06 7.08 -16.82
C VAL A 352 -13.03 5.97 -16.69
N VAL A 353 -13.26 4.85 -17.38
CA VAL A 353 -12.28 3.77 -17.56
C VAL A 353 -12.13 3.52 -19.05
N PHE A 354 -10.90 3.54 -19.55
CA PHE A 354 -10.62 3.37 -20.98
C PHE A 354 -9.53 2.32 -21.24
N TRP A 355 -9.69 1.61 -22.36
CA TRP A 355 -8.87 0.48 -22.80
C TRP A 355 -8.53 0.62 -24.28
N HIS A 356 -7.31 0.25 -24.68
CA HIS A 356 -6.85 0.30 -26.08
C HIS A 356 -5.77 -0.74 -26.39
N ARG A 357 -5.58 -1.14 -27.65
CA ARG A 357 -4.39 -1.95 -28.04
C ARG A 357 -3.08 -1.19 -27.86
N VAL A 358 -1.98 -1.90 -27.54
CA VAL A 358 -0.63 -1.30 -27.56
C VAL A 358 0.07 -1.38 -28.93
N HIS A 359 -0.49 -2.11 -29.90
CA HIS A 359 -0.08 -2.09 -31.30
C HIS A 359 -1.28 -2.30 -32.23
N PRO A 360 -1.24 -1.91 -33.52
CA PRO A 360 -2.29 -2.26 -34.48
C PRO A 360 -2.45 -3.77 -34.68
N ALA A 361 -3.64 -4.24 -35.11
CA ALA A 361 -3.84 -5.65 -35.44
C ALA A 361 -2.84 -6.17 -36.48
N ALA A 362 -2.58 -5.37 -37.52
CA ALA A 362 -1.68 -5.74 -38.61
C ALA A 362 -0.20 -5.91 -38.20
N ALA A 363 0.20 -5.45 -37.00
CA ALA A 363 1.54 -5.70 -36.48
C ALA A 363 1.72 -7.13 -35.94
N CYS A 364 0.62 -7.82 -35.62
CA CYS A 364 0.64 -9.15 -35.02
C CYS A 364 0.56 -10.24 -36.09
N SER A 365 1.44 -11.23 -36.02
CA SER A 365 1.36 -12.45 -36.86
C SER A 365 1.45 -13.69 -35.97
N GLY A 366 0.72 -14.75 -36.34
CA GLY A 366 0.61 -16.00 -35.56
C GLY A 366 -0.69 -16.14 -34.78
N VAL A 367 -1.10 -15.12 -34.01
CA VAL A 367 -2.28 -15.20 -33.14
C VAL A 367 -3.58 -15.36 -33.94
N ARG A 368 -4.36 -16.40 -33.62
CA ARG A 368 -5.67 -16.67 -34.24
C ARG A 368 -6.69 -15.59 -33.86
N ASN A 369 -7.47 -15.13 -34.84
CA ASN A 369 -8.50 -14.08 -34.70
C ASN A 369 -7.97 -12.69 -34.27
N SER A 370 -6.71 -12.40 -34.59
CA SER A 370 -5.99 -11.15 -34.33
C SER A 370 -6.70 -9.88 -34.85
N ASP A 371 -7.58 -10.05 -35.83
CA ASP A 371 -8.39 -9.03 -36.50
C ASP A 371 -9.75 -8.73 -35.81
N LEU A 372 -10.20 -9.59 -34.88
CA LEU A 372 -11.53 -9.44 -34.27
C LEU A 372 -11.68 -8.18 -33.40
N PRO A 373 -10.77 -7.83 -32.48
CA PRO A 373 -10.88 -6.56 -31.73
C PRO A 373 -10.61 -5.37 -32.65
N ALA A 374 -11.16 -4.20 -32.35
CA ALA A 374 -10.90 -3.00 -33.16
C ALA A 374 -9.56 -2.31 -32.84
N ASP A 375 -8.98 -1.65 -33.85
CA ASP A 375 -7.88 -0.69 -33.67
C ASP A 375 -8.47 0.62 -33.13
N ALA A 376 -8.74 0.66 -31.83
CA ALA A 376 -9.37 1.79 -31.17
C ALA A 376 -8.98 1.94 -29.70
N VAL A 377 -9.18 3.16 -29.19
CA VAL A 377 -9.27 3.48 -27.76
C VAL A 377 -10.75 3.53 -27.41
N PHE A 378 -11.19 2.66 -26.50
CA PHE A 378 -12.54 2.60 -25.97
C PHE A 378 -12.59 3.29 -24.61
N ALA A 379 -13.67 4.00 -24.30
CA ALA A 379 -13.89 4.62 -22.99
C ALA A 379 -15.32 4.39 -22.52
N TRP A 380 -15.46 3.79 -21.33
CA TRP A 380 -16.68 3.74 -20.54
C TRP A 380 -16.68 4.91 -19.57
N ALA A 381 -17.78 5.65 -19.51
CA ALA A 381 -17.93 6.86 -18.71
C ALA A 381 -19.25 6.81 -17.91
N LEU A 382 -19.18 7.18 -16.65
CA LEU A 382 -20.30 7.28 -15.73
C LEU A 382 -20.17 8.63 -15.02
N VAL A 383 -21.14 9.54 -15.18
CA VAL A 383 -20.99 10.94 -14.77
C VAL A 383 -22.14 11.41 -13.88
N THR A 384 -21.86 12.30 -12.93
CA THR A 384 -22.85 12.90 -12.02
C THR A 384 -23.78 13.91 -12.72
N ASN A 385 -23.30 14.49 -13.82
CA ASN A 385 -23.95 15.56 -14.58
C ASN A 385 -23.53 15.41 -16.04
N LYS A 386 -24.40 15.81 -16.99
CA LYS A 386 -24.11 15.76 -18.44
C LYS A 386 -22.70 16.27 -18.76
N ALA A 387 -21.96 15.51 -19.54
CA ALA A 387 -20.58 15.80 -19.91
C ALA A 387 -20.23 15.26 -21.31
N ASN A 388 -19.27 15.88 -21.96
CA ASN A 388 -18.70 15.46 -23.23
C ASN A 388 -17.38 14.75 -22.97
N ILE A 389 -17.31 13.45 -23.26
CA ILE A 389 -16.13 12.63 -23.07
C ILE A 389 -15.32 12.62 -24.37
N SER A 390 -14.18 13.31 -24.37
CA SER A 390 -13.23 13.34 -25.48
C SER A 390 -12.22 12.20 -25.34
N VAL A 391 -12.13 11.33 -26.34
CA VAL A 391 -11.11 10.29 -26.48
C VAL A 391 -10.16 10.71 -27.61
N THR A 392 -8.87 10.80 -27.29
CA THR A 392 -7.81 11.28 -28.19
C THR A 392 -6.77 10.19 -28.42
N VAL A 393 -6.42 9.95 -29.68
CA VAL A 393 -5.32 9.09 -30.12
C VAL A 393 -4.59 9.76 -31.28
N GLY A 394 -3.45 10.39 -30.96
CA GLY A 394 -2.63 11.12 -31.93
C GLY A 394 -3.33 12.39 -32.35
N SER A 395 -3.53 12.58 -33.66
CA SER A 395 -4.36 13.68 -34.19
C SER A 395 -5.84 13.32 -34.34
N ASN A 396 -6.27 12.09 -34.01
CA ASN A 396 -7.68 11.72 -34.02
C ASN A 396 -8.31 11.97 -32.65
N GLN A 397 -9.31 12.84 -32.59
CA GLN A 397 -10.09 13.13 -31.40
C GLN A 397 -11.56 12.84 -31.70
N ARG A 398 -12.21 12.07 -30.82
CA ARG A 398 -13.65 11.77 -30.88
C ARG A 398 -14.29 12.14 -29.55
N THR A 399 -15.53 12.60 -29.61
CA THR A 399 -16.29 13.01 -28.43
C THR A 399 -17.64 12.32 -28.43
N PHE A 400 -18.07 11.84 -27.28
CA PHE A 400 -19.43 11.32 -27.05
C PHE A 400 -20.05 11.97 -25.81
N GLU A 401 -21.36 12.07 -25.76
CA GLU A 401 -22.07 12.57 -24.58
C GLU A 401 -22.22 11.45 -23.54
N ALA A 402 -22.07 11.80 -22.27
CA ALA A 402 -22.38 10.97 -21.12
C ALA A 402 -23.36 11.74 -20.22
N ASP A 403 -24.39 11.06 -19.75
CA ASP A 403 -25.51 11.62 -18.96
C ASP A 403 -25.62 10.87 -17.61
N PRO A 404 -26.25 11.46 -16.57
CA PRO A 404 -26.33 10.85 -15.25
C PRO A 404 -27.28 9.65 -15.14
N ASP A 405 -28.08 9.39 -16.16
CA ASP A 405 -29.07 8.31 -16.20
C ASP A 405 -28.45 6.91 -16.35
N GLY A 406 -27.17 6.82 -16.74
CA GLY A 406 -26.45 5.55 -16.89
C GLY A 406 -25.07 5.70 -17.55
N PRO A 407 -24.32 4.61 -17.67
CA PRO A 407 -23.01 4.63 -18.31
C PRO A 407 -23.11 4.83 -19.82
N ALA A 408 -22.26 5.70 -20.36
CA ALA A 408 -22.05 5.86 -21.79
C ALA A 408 -20.72 5.24 -22.22
N VAL A 409 -20.65 4.68 -23.43
CA VAL A 409 -19.42 4.11 -23.98
C VAL A 409 -19.17 4.64 -25.38
N GLY A 410 -17.93 5.08 -25.64
CA GLY A 410 -17.51 5.56 -26.96
C GLY A 410 -16.10 5.10 -27.31
N MET A 411 -15.65 5.45 -28.51
CA MET A 411 -14.30 5.10 -28.98
C MET A 411 -13.68 6.13 -29.94
N ALA A 412 -12.36 6.16 -29.99
CA ALA A 412 -11.58 6.79 -31.06
C ALA A 412 -10.73 5.73 -31.79
N PRO A 413 -10.92 5.52 -33.10
CA PRO A 413 -10.11 4.56 -33.86
C PRO A 413 -8.67 5.05 -34.01
N PHE A 414 -7.73 4.12 -34.17
CA PHE A 414 -6.34 4.46 -34.50
C PHE A 414 -6.25 5.10 -35.89
N LEU A 415 -5.22 5.90 -36.10
CA LEU A 415 -4.85 6.39 -37.43
C LEU A 415 -4.04 5.33 -38.17
N ALA A 416 -4.07 5.37 -39.50
CA ALA A 416 -3.29 4.47 -40.36
C ALA A 416 -1.77 4.66 -40.20
N ASP A 417 -1.33 5.84 -39.77
CA ASP A 417 0.03 6.14 -39.35
C ASP A 417 0.02 6.61 -37.88
N LEU A 418 0.72 5.88 -37.02
CA LEU A 418 0.91 6.18 -35.59
C LEU A 418 2.35 6.66 -35.29
N GLY A 419 3.21 6.78 -36.32
CA GLY A 419 4.59 7.24 -36.19
C GLY A 419 5.43 6.43 -35.20
N ALA A 420 6.26 7.14 -34.43
CA ALA A 420 7.14 6.56 -33.40
C ALA A 420 6.41 6.14 -32.11
N GLY A 421 5.08 6.30 -32.06
CA GLY A 421 4.23 5.91 -30.95
C GLY A 421 3.34 7.04 -30.43
N VAL A 422 2.12 6.69 -30.01
CA VAL A 422 1.08 7.63 -29.60
C VAL A 422 0.51 7.23 -28.25
N THR A 423 0.47 8.14 -27.27
CA THR A 423 -0.19 7.89 -25.97
C THR A 423 -1.65 8.34 -26.00
N PRO A 424 -2.62 7.42 -25.78
CA PRO A 424 -4.03 7.78 -25.64
C PRO A 424 -4.31 8.68 -24.44
N GLU A 425 -5.27 9.59 -24.63
CA GLU A 425 -5.78 10.50 -23.60
C GLU A 425 -7.31 10.49 -23.62
N VAL A 426 -7.94 10.52 -22.46
CA VAL A 426 -9.39 10.69 -22.31
C VAL A 426 -9.68 11.84 -21.37
N VAL A 427 -10.58 12.73 -21.78
CA VAL A 427 -10.89 13.99 -21.11
C VAL A 427 -12.39 14.09 -20.88
N ILE A 428 -12.80 14.28 -19.63
CA ILE A 428 -14.16 14.67 -19.29
C ILE A 428 -14.26 16.19 -19.53
N MET A 429 -15.23 16.65 -20.32
CA MET A 429 -15.47 18.07 -20.57
C MET A 429 -16.89 18.46 -20.17
N ARG A 430 -17.06 19.63 -19.56
CA ARG A 430 -18.36 20.22 -19.23
C ARG A 430 -18.32 21.71 -19.52
N ASP A 431 -19.33 22.24 -20.20
CA ASP A 431 -19.43 23.65 -20.62
C ASP A 431 -18.17 24.19 -21.34
N GLY A 432 -17.55 23.34 -22.17
CA GLY A 432 -16.33 23.67 -22.91
C GLY A 432 -15.04 23.70 -22.08
N ARG A 433 -15.08 23.24 -20.82
CA ARG A 433 -13.91 23.15 -19.92
C ARG A 433 -13.54 21.71 -19.61
N THR A 434 -12.25 21.43 -19.51
CA THR A 434 -11.72 20.17 -18.99
C THR A 434 -12.07 20.03 -17.50
N VAL A 435 -12.74 18.93 -17.17
CA VAL A 435 -13.17 18.52 -15.83
C VAL A 435 -12.13 17.57 -15.23
N ALA A 436 -11.68 16.58 -15.99
CA ALA A 436 -10.61 15.67 -15.60
C ALA A 436 -9.94 15.04 -16.84
N THR A 437 -8.66 14.68 -16.74
CA THR A 437 -7.86 14.09 -17.83
C THR A 437 -7.16 12.81 -17.36
N GLY A 438 -7.26 11.74 -18.14
CA GLY A 438 -6.56 10.47 -17.94
C GLY A 438 -5.71 10.13 -19.17
N LYS A 439 -4.47 9.67 -18.96
CA LYS A 439 -3.56 9.26 -20.03
C LYS A 439 -3.19 7.81 -19.85
N SER A 440 -3.07 7.07 -20.95
CA SER A 440 -2.45 5.75 -20.89
C SER A 440 -1.01 5.88 -20.44
N SER A 441 -0.52 4.88 -19.71
CA SER A 441 0.87 4.82 -19.26
C SER A 441 1.80 4.17 -20.31
N HIS A 442 1.29 3.64 -21.43
CA HIS A 442 2.10 3.19 -22.59
C HIS A 442 1.61 3.88 -23.85
N ALA A 443 2.55 4.18 -24.75
CA ALA A 443 2.24 4.54 -26.13
C ALA A 443 1.80 3.29 -26.93
N ILE A 444 0.93 3.51 -27.91
CA ILE A 444 0.61 2.56 -28.97
C ILE A 444 1.75 2.63 -30.00
N THR A 445 2.43 1.53 -30.28
CA THR A 445 3.56 1.46 -31.21
C THR A 445 3.18 0.74 -32.51
N ALA A 446 3.78 1.13 -33.64
CA ALA A 446 3.56 0.47 -34.92
C ALA A 446 4.21 -0.93 -35.02
N SER A 447 5.17 -1.24 -34.13
CA SER A 447 5.88 -2.52 -34.06
C SER A 447 5.35 -3.45 -32.96
N LEU A 448 5.44 -4.76 -33.23
CA LEU A 448 5.15 -5.82 -32.27
C LEU A 448 6.33 -6.01 -31.30
N LEU A 449 6.37 -5.22 -30.24
CA LEU A 449 7.32 -5.41 -29.12
C LEU A 449 6.88 -6.52 -28.15
N TYR A 450 5.57 -6.79 -28.08
CA TYR A 450 4.92 -7.79 -27.24
C TYR A 450 3.73 -8.36 -28.03
N MET A 451 3.34 -9.62 -27.80
CA MET A 451 2.21 -10.29 -28.48
C MET A 451 0.81 -9.77 -28.08
N PHE A 452 0.69 -8.52 -27.60
CA PHE A 452 -0.38 -8.18 -26.66
C PHE A 452 -1.37 -7.10 -27.05
N TYR A 453 -2.62 -7.50 -26.83
CA TYR A 453 -3.75 -6.95 -27.53
C TYR A 453 -4.36 -5.71 -26.89
N HIS A 454 -4.13 -5.41 -25.60
CA HIS A 454 -4.68 -4.23 -24.91
C HIS A 454 -3.90 -3.79 -23.65
N ARG A 455 -4.00 -2.49 -23.31
CA ARG A 455 -3.64 -1.87 -22.03
C ARG A 455 -4.78 -0.99 -21.50
N ILE A 456 -4.84 -0.87 -20.17
CA ILE A 456 -5.56 0.13 -19.40
C ILE A 456 -4.56 0.85 -18.48
N ILE A 457 -4.89 2.09 -18.08
CA ILE A 457 -4.80 2.68 -16.73
C ILE A 457 -4.88 4.19 -16.93
N ALA A 458 -6.10 4.74 -16.83
CA ALA A 458 -6.36 5.86 -15.94
C ALA A 458 -7.87 5.91 -15.63
N THR A 459 -8.20 6.00 -14.35
CA THR A 459 -9.50 6.47 -13.88
C THR A 459 -9.42 7.97 -13.70
N THR A 460 -10.15 8.75 -14.49
CA THR A 460 -10.49 10.12 -14.12
C THR A 460 -11.63 10.09 -13.13
N ALA A 461 -11.40 10.66 -11.95
CA ALA A 461 -12.36 10.79 -10.87
C ALA A 461 -12.60 12.28 -10.61
N LEU A 462 -13.84 12.78 -10.71
CA LEU A 462 -14.17 14.13 -10.22
C LEU A 462 -15.51 14.19 -9.48
N ASN A 463 -15.48 14.74 -8.26
CA ASN A 463 -16.68 15.11 -7.52
C ASN A 463 -17.14 16.51 -7.97
N LEU A 464 -18.36 16.63 -8.47
CA LEU A 464 -19.02 17.93 -8.66
C LEU A 464 -20.17 18.11 -7.68
N LEU A 465 -19.91 18.93 -6.65
CA LEU A 465 -20.94 19.42 -5.75
C LEU A 465 -21.73 20.55 -6.44
N SER A 466 -22.91 20.22 -6.99
CA SER A 466 -23.92 21.21 -7.37
C SER A 466 -25.26 20.87 -6.72
N LYS A 467 -25.76 21.79 -5.88
CA LYS A 467 -27.08 21.66 -5.24
C LYS A 467 -28.18 22.03 -6.24
N PRO A 468 -29.35 21.39 -6.14
CA PRO A 468 -30.50 22.17 -5.71
C PRO A 468 -31.32 21.51 -4.59
N SER A 469 -32.05 22.33 -3.83
CA SER A 469 -32.78 21.93 -2.63
C SER A 469 -34.12 21.26 -2.93
N ILE A 470 -34.35 20.06 -2.41
CA ILE A 470 -35.70 19.52 -2.18
C ILE A 470 -35.77 18.95 -0.76
N THR A 471 -36.81 19.33 -0.01
CA THR A 471 -37.04 18.88 1.37
C THR A 471 -37.92 17.65 1.39
N VAL A 472 -37.40 16.50 1.83
CA VAL A 472 -38.20 15.32 2.21
C VAL A 472 -37.75 14.85 3.59
N THR A 473 -38.71 14.51 4.44
CA THR A 473 -38.54 14.23 5.87
C THR A 473 -38.32 12.74 6.15
N SER A 474 -37.62 12.45 7.26
CA SER A 474 -37.54 11.14 7.96
C SER A 474 -36.39 10.18 7.61
N ALA A 475 -35.24 10.43 8.27
CA ALA A 475 -34.48 9.43 9.03
C ALA A 475 -33.95 8.15 8.33
N PHE A 476 -32.84 8.29 7.59
CA PHE A 476 -31.68 7.41 7.74
C PHE A 476 -30.41 8.24 7.54
N GLN A 477 -29.47 8.20 8.49
CA GLN A 477 -28.39 9.19 8.62
C GLN A 477 -27.12 8.72 7.91
N MET A 478 -27.07 8.84 6.58
CA MET A 478 -25.81 8.76 5.83
C MET A 478 -25.02 10.07 6.00
N SER A 479 -23.76 9.96 6.42
CA SER A 479 -22.84 11.09 6.54
C SER A 479 -22.42 11.60 5.16
N VAL A 480 -22.48 12.92 4.97
CA VAL A 480 -21.94 13.61 3.79
C VAL A 480 -20.42 13.70 3.94
N PRO A 481 -19.61 13.42 2.90
CA PRO A 481 -18.16 13.66 2.93
C PRO A 481 -17.87 15.11 3.31
N SER A 482 -17.11 15.32 4.38
CA SER A 482 -16.99 16.67 4.95
C SER A 482 -16.21 17.57 4.01
N SER A 483 -16.63 18.84 3.87
CA SER A 483 -15.91 19.84 3.07
C SER A 483 -14.55 20.25 3.65
N ASN A 484 -14.14 19.68 4.78
CA ASN A 484 -13.04 20.14 5.61
C ASN A 484 -11.69 19.61 5.12
N PRO A 485 -10.62 20.41 5.17
CA PRO A 485 -9.28 19.94 4.82
C PRO A 485 -8.73 18.94 5.85
N VAL A 486 -7.78 18.10 5.44
CA VAL A 486 -6.90 17.40 6.39
C VAL A 486 -5.93 18.43 6.99
N ILE A 487 -5.87 18.50 8.31
CA ILE A 487 -5.03 19.45 9.05
C ILE A 487 -3.74 18.76 9.47
N ILE A 488 -2.58 19.28 9.05
CA ILE A 488 -1.27 18.73 9.45
C ILE A 488 -0.56 19.74 10.36
N VAL A 489 -0.27 19.35 11.59
CA VAL A 489 0.42 20.21 12.58
C VAL A 489 1.92 19.90 12.57
N GLY A 490 2.72 20.74 11.92
CA GLY A 490 4.17 20.63 11.78
C GLY A 490 4.63 20.26 10.37
N SER A 491 5.64 20.98 9.87
CA SER A 491 6.18 20.84 8.50
C SER A 491 7.51 20.05 8.42
N GLY A 492 7.79 19.23 9.43
CA GLY A 492 8.88 18.25 9.36
C GLY A 492 8.62 17.17 8.31
N LEU A 493 9.56 16.22 8.16
CA LEU A 493 9.40 15.12 7.20
C LEU A 493 8.12 14.33 7.44
N ALA A 494 7.69 14.12 8.70
CA ALA A 494 6.45 13.43 9.01
C ALA A 494 5.21 14.15 8.44
N GLY A 495 5.17 15.48 8.52
CA GLY A 495 4.07 16.27 7.97
C GLY A 495 4.08 16.31 6.43
N LEU A 496 5.25 16.43 5.81
CA LEU A 496 5.40 16.40 4.35
C LEU A 496 5.12 15.00 3.77
N ALA A 497 5.47 13.94 4.49
CA ALA A 497 5.08 12.57 4.17
C ALA A 497 3.57 12.36 4.36
N GLY A 498 2.94 12.97 5.37
CA GLY A 498 1.48 12.98 5.53
C GLY A 498 0.76 13.71 4.38
N LEU A 499 1.31 14.82 3.91
CA LEU A 499 0.81 15.50 2.71
C LEU A 499 0.86 14.60 1.48
N ALA A 500 1.96 13.86 1.28
CA ALA A 500 2.09 12.86 0.23
C ALA A 500 1.01 11.76 0.35
N GLY A 501 0.93 11.10 1.51
CA GLY A 501 -0.04 10.03 1.76
C GLY A 501 -1.50 10.45 1.61
N ALA A 502 -1.85 11.67 2.02
CA ALA A 502 -3.19 12.22 1.84
C ALA A 502 -3.55 12.44 0.36
N HIS A 503 -2.59 12.92 -0.45
CA HIS A 503 -2.77 13.07 -1.89
C HIS A 503 -2.80 11.72 -2.63
N GLU A 504 -1.95 10.77 -2.24
CA GLU A 504 -1.89 9.40 -2.81
C GLU A 504 -3.20 8.64 -2.58
N ALA A 505 -3.73 8.67 -1.35
CA ALA A 505 -4.94 7.93 -0.97
C ALA A 505 -6.19 8.33 -1.76
N LEU A 506 -6.25 9.58 -2.25
CA LEU A 506 -7.43 10.15 -2.90
C LEU A 506 -7.16 10.83 -4.25
N LYS A 507 -6.03 10.53 -4.89
CA LYS A 507 -5.68 10.90 -6.28
C LYS A 507 -6.04 12.36 -6.66
N ALA A 508 -5.73 13.30 -5.77
CA ALA A 508 -5.92 14.75 -5.90
C ALA A 508 -7.37 15.30 -5.78
N GLY A 509 -8.09 14.92 -4.72
CA GLY A 509 -9.32 15.62 -4.26
C GLY A 509 -9.25 16.26 -2.86
N VAL A 510 -8.25 15.91 -2.05
CA VAL A 510 -8.13 16.35 -0.65
C VAL A 510 -7.46 17.72 -0.57
N ARG A 511 -8.08 18.66 0.16
CA ARG A 511 -7.41 19.88 0.59
C ARG A 511 -6.59 19.57 1.84
N VAL A 512 -5.32 19.97 1.87
CA VAL A 512 -4.45 19.77 3.04
C VAL A 512 -3.93 21.12 3.51
N HIS A 513 -4.20 21.44 4.78
CA HIS A 513 -3.70 22.66 5.42
C HIS A 513 -2.64 22.27 6.44
N MET A 514 -1.40 22.71 6.21
CA MET A 514 -0.27 22.49 7.10
C MET A 514 0.01 23.75 7.91
N LEU A 515 0.08 23.59 9.23
CA LEU A 515 0.39 24.66 10.18
C LEU A 515 1.81 24.45 10.72
N GLU A 516 2.66 25.46 10.56
CA GLU A 516 4.03 25.45 11.08
C GLU A 516 4.24 26.65 12.01
N ARG A 517 4.60 26.37 13.26
CA ARG A 517 4.86 27.38 14.29
C ARG A 517 6.11 28.22 13.98
N ALA A 518 7.11 27.63 13.35
CA ALA A 518 8.31 28.36 12.95
C ALA A 518 8.06 29.28 11.73
N PRO A 519 8.84 30.36 11.56
CA PRO A 519 8.77 31.19 10.36
C PRO A 519 9.32 30.50 9.10
N LYS A 520 9.94 29.32 9.24
CA LYS A 520 10.50 28.52 8.14
C LYS A 520 10.16 27.03 8.34
N PRO A 521 9.78 26.31 7.27
CA PRO A 521 9.42 24.90 7.38
C PRO A 521 10.61 23.95 7.54
N GLY A 522 10.31 22.70 7.93
CA GLY A 522 11.26 21.58 7.92
C GLY A 522 11.74 21.07 9.30
N GLY A 523 11.49 21.83 10.37
CA GLY A 523 11.73 21.41 11.76
C GLY A 523 13.14 20.88 12.05
N ASN A 524 13.23 19.74 12.75
CA ASN A 524 14.50 19.02 12.95
C ASN A 524 14.89 18.18 11.74
N SER A 525 13.93 17.73 10.92
CA SER A 525 14.17 16.84 9.78
C SER A 525 15.12 17.46 8.75
N ILE A 526 14.99 18.77 8.48
CA ILE A 526 15.88 19.51 7.57
C ILE A 526 17.34 19.54 8.05
N LYS A 527 17.59 19.33 9.34
CA LYS A 527 18.92 19.33 9.98
C LYS A 527 19.59 17.95 10.00
N ALA A 528 18.88 16.90 9.60
CA ALA A 528 19.38 15.53 9.68
C ALA A 528 20.55 15.28 8.72
N SER A 529 21.69 14.89 9.28
CA SER A 529 22.96 14.80 8.55
C SER A 529 23.40 13.37 8.22
N SER A 530 22.90 12.36 8.94
CA SER A 530 23.40 10.98 8.85
C SER A 530 22.78 10.15 7.71
N GLY A 531 21.51 10.38 7.38
CA GLY A 531 20.77 9.63 6.36
C GLY A 531 19.48 8.99 6.87
N ILE A 532 18.82 8.19 6.02
CA ILE A 532 17.57 7.45 6.27
C ILE A 532 17.82 5.95 6.18
N ASN A 533 17.23 5.13 7.06
CA ASN A 533 17.44 3.68 7.00
C ASN A 533 16.54 3.01 5.95
N GLY A 534 17.08 2.02 5.23
CA GLY A 534 16.35 1.16 4.30
C GLY A 534 17.01 -0.22 4.23
N ALA A 535 16.21 -1.28 4.31
CA ALA A 535 16.64 -2.67 4.15
C ALA A 535 16.09 -3.27 2.86
N GLY A 536 16.85 -4.12 2.18
CA GLY A 536 16.49 -4.71 0.88
C GLY A 536 16.46 -3.71 -0.28
N THR A 537 17.14 -2.57 -0.17
CA THR A 537 17.14 -1.53 -1.22
C THR A 537 18.14 -1.84 -2.34
N ARG A 538 17.90 -1.30 -3.54
CA ARG A 538 18.77 -1.48 -4.72
C ARG A 538 20.19 -0.89 -4.59
N PHE A 539 20.46 -0.14 -3.52
CA PHE A 539 21.78 0.45 -3.24
C PHE A 539 22.57 -0.32 -2.17
N GLN A 540 21.96 -1.29 -1.48
CA GLN A 540 22.68 -2.19 -0.57
C GLN A 540 23.42 -3.27 -1.37
N HIS A 541 24.63 -3.62 -0.91
CA HIS A 541 25.46 -4.65 -1.53
C HIS A 541 25.18 -6.08 -1.03
N ALA A 542 24.34 -6.21 0.00
CA ALA A 542 23.95 -7.49 0.61
C ALA A 542 22.48 -7.42 1.07
N THR A 543 21.84 -8.58 1.21
CA THR A 543 20.52 -8.70 1.83
C THR A 543 20.58 -8.34 3.32
N ASP A 544 19.49 -7.78 3.86
CA ASP A 544 19.45 -7.27 5.23
C ASP A 544 18.17 -7.69 5.96
N ASP A 545 18.15 -8.95 6.37
CA ASP A 545 17.08 -9.52 7.20
C ASP A 545 17.21 -9.09 8.68
N SER A 546 18.33 -8.45 9.04
CA SER A 546 18.71 -8.14 10.43
C SER A 546 18.13 -6.84 10.99
N PHE A 547 17.49 -6.01 10.16
CA PHE A 547 17.06 -4.67 10.57
C PHE A 547 15.94 -4.68 11.64
N THR A 548 15.02 -5.63 11.56
CA THR A 548 13.97 -5.83 12.58
C THR A 548 14.59 -6.21 13.92
N ASP A 549 15.52 -7.18 13.91
CA ASP A 549 16.21 -7.64 15.11
C ASP A 549 17.07 -6.56 15.75
N ASP A 550 17.81 -5.79 14.98
CA ASP A 550 18.58 -4.64 15.49
C ASP A 550 17.67 -3.60 16.16
N THR A 551 16.50 -3.33 15.57
CA THR A 551 15.54 -2.37 16.12
C THR A 551 14.89 -2.89 17.42
N LEU A 552 14.49 -4.17 17.44
CA LEU A 552 13.99 -4.85 18.66
C LEU A 552 15.05 -4.87 19.77
N ARG A 553 16.32 -5.13 19.42
CA ARG A 553 17.46 -5.12 20.34
C ARG A 553 17.72 -3.73 20.92
N SER A 554 17.61 -2.68 20.10
CA SER A 554 17.77 -1.27 20.52
C SER A 554 16.62 -0.77 21.39
N ALA A 555 15.39 -1.29 21.22
CA ALA A 555 14.28 -1.01 22.13
C ALA A 555 14.52 -1.54 23.56
N GLY A 556 15.33 -2.60 23.71
CA GLY A 556 15.81 -3.10 24.98
C GLY A 556 14.69 -3.50 25.95
N ALA A 557 14.84 -3.21 27.24
CA ALA A 557 13.85 -3.51 28.27
C ALA A 557 12.46 -2.87 28.00
N ARG A 558 12.41 -1.77 27.22
CA ARG A 558 11.15 -1.14 26.83
C ARG A 558 10.32 -1.98 25.87
N LEU A 559 10.90 -3.00 25.23
CA LEU A 559 10.16 -3.92 24.36
C LEU A 559 9.00 -4.63 25.08
N GLN A 560 9.12 -4.83 26.40
CA GLN A 560 8.09 -5.45 27.25
C GLN A 560 7.39 -4.44 28.18
N ALA A 561 7.74 -3.16 28.12
CA ALA A 561 7.18 -2.12 28.97
C ALA A 561 6.18 -1.24 28.21
N GLY A 562 5.10 -0.86 28.89
CA GLY A 562 4.04 -0.02 28.36
C GLY A 562 2.66 -0.44 28.88
N PRO A 563 1.61 0.34 28.59
CA PRO A 563 0.23 -0.05 28.87
C PRO A 563 -0.17 -1.30 28.06
N PRO A 564 -1.04 -2.17 28.60
CA PRO A 564 -1.63 -3.28 27.85
C PRO A 564 -2.29 -2.80 26.55
N GLY A 565 -1.98 -3.49 25.44
CA GLY A 565 -2.48 -3.14 24.10
C GLY A 565 -1.53 -2.31 23.24
N LEU A 566 -0.37 -1.85 23.74
CA LEU A 566 0.66 -1.23 22.90
C LEU A 566 1.36 -2.29 22.02
N ALA A 567 0.96 -2.36 20.74
CA ALA A 567 1.47 -3.30 19.73
C ALA A 567 2.89 -2.93 19.23
N ARG A 568 3.87 -2.96 20.14
CA ARG A 568 5.22 -2.42 19.89
C ARG A 568 6.02 -3.21 18.85
N LYS A 569 5.89 -4.55 18.83
CA LYS A 569 6.61 -5.39 17.86
C LYS A 569 6.08 -5.17 16.46
N GLU A 570 4.77 -5.00 16.35
CA GLU A 570 4.01 -4.74 15.14
C GLU A 570 4.39 -3.37 14.56
N LEU A 571 4.52 -2.33 15.40
CA LEU A 571 5.04 -1.02 14.98
C LEU A 571 6.48 -1.10 14.44
N ILE A 572 7.37 -1.88 15.09
CA ILE A 572 8.74 -2.07 14.63
C ILE A 572 8.78 -2.85 13.31
N GLN A 573 7.97 -3.89 13.17
CA GLN A 573 7.83 -4.67 11.94
C GLN A 573 7.29 -3.82 10.77
N GLU A 574 6.28 -2.98 11.02
CA GLU A 574 5.71 -2.09 10.00
C GLU A 574 6.76 -1.06 9.51
N LEU A 575 7.54 -0.50 10.43
CA LEU A 575 8.64 0.43 10.13
C LEU A 575 9.72 -0.23 9.25
N THR A 576 10.17 -1.44 9.62
CA THR A 576 11.26 -2.11 8.91
C THR A 576 10.82 -2.69 7.58
N ALA A 577 9.63 -3.30 7.50
CA ALA A 577 9.06 -3.85 6.27
C ALA A 577 8.81 -2.77 5.20
N ARG A 578 8.37 -1.57 5.60
CA ARG A 578 8.15 -0.44 4.66
C ARG A 578 9.42 0.36 4.34
N SER A 579 10.55 0.02 4.94
CA SER A 579 11.78 0.83 4.81
C SER A 579 12.32 0.91 3.39
N LYS A 580 12.24 -0.19 2.62
CA LYS A 580 12.55 -0.21 1.19
C LYS A 580 11.68 0.79 0.42
N GLY A 581 10.36 0.69 0.56
CA GLY A 581 9.40 1.53 -0.15
C GLY A 581 9.48 3.01 0.23
N ALA A 582 9.90 3.34 1.46
CA ALA A 582 10.16 4.71 1.87
C ALA A 582 11.41 5.31 1.21
N VAL A 583 12.48 4.53 1.04
CA VAL A 583 13.68 4.95 0.32
C VAL A 583 13.41 5.04 -1.18
N ASP A 584 12.79 4.03 -1.79
CA ASP A 584 12.48 4.01 -3.21
C ASP A 584 11.57 5.20 -3.60
N TRP A 585 10.53 5.49 -2.80
CA TRP A 585 9.67 6.69 -2.98
C TRP A 585 10.47 8.00 -3.03
N LEU A 586 11.37 8.23 -2.05
CA LEU A 586 12.19 9.44 -2.00
C LEU A 586 13.14 9.57 -3.20
N VAL A 587 13.57 8.46 -3.80
CA VAL A 587 14.45 8.48 -4.97
C VAL A 587 13.67 8.59 -6.28
N ASP A 588 12.65 7.76 -6.47
CA ASP A 588 11.98 7.57 -7.76
C ASP A 588 10.85 8.57 -8.01
N GLU A 589 10.12 8.98 -6.97
CA GLU A 589 8.99 9.92 -7.09
C GLU A 589 9.37 11.35 -6.69
N ILE A 590 10.28 11.52 -5.74
CA ILE A 590 10.70 12.83 -5.21
C ILE A 590 12.06 13.29 -5.81
N GLY A 591 12.86 12.37 -6.38
CA GLY A 591 14.11 12.70 -7.08
C GLY A 591 15.32 12.98 -6.16
N VAL A 592 15.35 12.44 -4.94
CA VAL A 592 16.44 12.66 -3.97
C VAL A 592 17.56 11.63 -4.16
N ASP A 593 18.83 12.06 -4.21
CA ASP A 593 19.97 11.13 -4.18
C ASP A 593 20.13 10.50 -2.79
N LEU A 594 19.91 9.19 -2.72
CA LEU A 594 20.08 8.32 -1.55
C LEU A 594 21.00 7.11 -1.87
N SER A 595 21.86 7.26 -2.89
CA SER A 595 22.64 6.16 -3.48
C SER A 595 23.85 5.67 -2.68
N VAL A 596 24.25 6.37 -1.61
CA VAL A 596 25.37 5.97 -0.74
C VAL A 596 24.84 5.33 0.52
N VAL A 597 25.28 4.11 0.83
CA VAL A 597 24.90 3.39 2.05
C VAL A 597 26.05 3.40 3.05
N ALA A 598 25.75 3.71 4.31
CA ALA A 598 26.68 3.67 5.43
C ALA A 598 26.16 2.78 6.57
N GLN A 599 27.07 2.33 7.42
CA GLN A 599 26.77 1.66 8.69
C GLN A 599 26.99 2.65 9.85
N LEU A 600 25.99 2.79 10.72
CA LEU A 600 26.06 3.62 11.93
C LEU A 600 26.03 2.73 13.19
N GLY A 601 26.26 3.32 14.36
CA GLY A 601 26.31 2.59 15.62
C GLY A 601 25.01 1.83 15.92
N GLY A 602 25.15 0.57 16.34
CA GLY A 602 24.03 -0.32 16.67
C GLY A 602 23.41 -1.08 15.50
N HIS A 603 23.83 -0.84 14.25
CA HIS A 603 23.42 -1.63 13.09
C HIS A 603 24.37 -2.80 12.83
N SER A 604 23.82 -3.98 12.54
CA SER A 604 24.58 -5.17 12.15
C SER A 604 25.18 -5.07 10.74
N VAL A 605 24.52 -4.37 9.81
CA VAL A 605 24.99 -4.12 8.43
C VAL A 605 24.77 -2.66 7.99
N ALA A 606 25.39 -2.27 6.87
CA ALA A 606 25.19 -0.97 6.25
C ALA A 606 23.78 -0.84 5.65
N ARG A 607 23.02 0.16 6.12
CA ARG A 607 21.62 0.41 5.73
C ARG A 607 21.18 1.87 5.77
N THR A 608 22.06 2.79 6.17
CA THR A 608 21.73 4.22 6.25
C THR A 608 22.08 4.91 4.93
N HIS A 609 21.06 5.31 4.19
CA HIS A 609 21.13 5.95 2.90
C HIS A 609 21.37 7.47 2.98
N ARG A 610 22.31 7.96 2.16
CA ARG A 610 22.65 9.39 2.00
C ARG A 610 23.05 9.68 0.54
N GLY A 611 23.02 10.96 0.16
CA GLY A 611 23.52 11.40 -1.15
C GLY A 611 25.04 11.52 -1.21
N ARG A 612 25.59 11.63 -2.43
CA ARG A 612 27.03 11.74 -2.70
C ARG A 612 27.62 13.12 -2.43
N GLY A 613 26.79 14.16 -2.26
CA GLY A 613 27.23 15.54 -2.18
C GLY A 613 26.35 16.42 -1.29
N ASN A 614 26.40 17.72 -1.52
CA ASN A 614 25.53 18.70 -0.86
C ASN A 614 24.20 18.85 -1.63
N PRO A 615 23.07 19.10 -0.94
CA PRO A 615 22.94 19.32 0.51
C PRO A 615 22.86 18.02 1.34
N PRO A 616 23.04 18.08 2.67
CA PRO A 616 22.86 16.93 3.58
C PRO A 616 21.48 16.25 3.42
N PRO A 617 21.34 14.95 3.72
CA PRO A 617 20.16 14.16 3.34
C PRO A 617 18.84 14.71 3.89
N GLY A 618 18.79 15.19 5.13
CA GLY A 618 17.58 15.82 5.69
C GLY A 618 17.16 17.08 4.94
N ALA A 619 18.13 17.92 4.56
CA ALA A 619 17.89 19.12 3.78
C ALA A 619 17.49 18.79 2.34
N ALA A 620 18.11 17.77 1.72
CA ALA A 620 17.76 17.30 0.37
C ALA A 620 16.30 16.82 0.32
N ILE A 621 15.91 15.93 1.24
CA ILE A 621 14.56 15.37 1.34
C ILE A 621 13.51 16.47 1.57
N VAL A 622 13.69 17.28 2.62
CA VAL A 622 12.69 18.29 2.99
C VAL A 622 12.53 19.37 1.92
N THR A 623 13.64 19.81 1.30
CA THR A 623 13.59 20.83 0.24
C THR A 623 12.92 20.31 -1.03
N ALA A 624 13.19 19.05 -1.42
CA ALA A 624 12.55 18.44 -2.58
C ALA A 624 11.03 18.28 -2.39
N LEU A 625 10.60 17.75 -1.24
CA LEU A 625 9.18 17.62 -0.88
C LEU A 625 8.47 18.98 -0.86
N LEU A 626 9.05 19.99 -0.19
CA LEU A 626 8.47 21.35 -0.17
C LEU A 626 8.34 21.96 -1.56
N LYS A 627 9.36 21.79 -2.41
CA LYS A 627 9.31 22.28 -3.80
C LYS A 627 8.16 21.63 -4.56
N GLN A 628 8.06 20.30 -4.52
CA GLN A 628 7.04 19.53 -5.23
C GLN A 628 5.61 19.85 -4.76
N PHE A 629 5.40 20.04 -3.46
CA PHE A 629 4.06 20.31 -2.93
C PHE A 629 3.62 21.77 -2.99
N ASN A 630 4.54 22.75 -2.95
CA ASN A 630 4.20 24.16 -3.14
C ASN A 630 3.60 24.45 -4.54
N GLU A 631 3.81 23.56 -5.52
CA GLU A 631 3.23 23.63 -6.86
C GLU A 631 1.79 23.03 -6.93
N ASN A 632 1.27 22.46 -5.83
CA ASN A 632 -0.02 21.78 -5.79
C ASN A 632 -1.16 22.68 -5.24
N ALA A 633 -2.20 22.89 -6.06
CA ALA A 633 -3.36 23.73 -5.72
C ALA A 633 -4.23 23.22 -4.54
N GLY A 634 -4.08 21.95 -4.13
CA GLY A 634 -4.76 21.39 -2.96
C GLY A 634 -4.05 21.66 -1.62
N PHE A 635 -2.84 22.21 -1.64
CA PHE A 635 -1.99 22.41 -0.47
C PHE A 635 -2.01 23.87 0.01
N THR A 636 -2.03 24.08 1.32
CA THR A 636 -1.82 25.39 1.95
C THR A 636 -0.86 25.22 3.13
N LEU A 637 0.18 26.05 3.18
CA LEU A 637 1.14 26.12 4.29
C LEU A 637 1.03 27.48 4.98
N SER A 638 0.71 27.48 6.28
CA SER A 638 0.80 28.66 7.14
C SER A 638 2.01 28.53 8.05
N THR A 639 3.03 29.38 7.85
CA THR A 639 4.16 29.52 8.78
C THR A 639 3.85 30.56 9.85
N SER A 640 4.62 30.58 10.94
CA SER A 640 4.33 31.39 12.14
C SER A 640 2.92 31.15 12.72
N ALA A 641 2.39 29.93 12.55
CA ALA A 641 1.07 29.51 12.99
C ALA A 641 1.19 28.53 14.18
N ASP A 642 0.93 29.01 15.41
CA ASP A 642 1.02 28.18 16.61
C ASP A 642 -0.35 27.58 16.97
N VAL A 643 -0.41 26.26 17.20
CA VAL A 643 -1.66 25.56 17.53
C VAL A 643 -1.87 25.61 19.04
N GLU A 644 -2.98 26.22 19.45
CA GLU A 644 -3.27 26.53 20.86
C GLU A 644 -4.24 25.53 21.51
N ALA A 645 -5.10 24.90 20.71
CA ALA A 645 -6.04 23.87 21.18
C ALA A 645 -6.47 22.91 20.07
N LEU A 646 -6.79 21.67 20.44
CA LEU A 646 -7.54 20.74 19.60
C LEU A 646 -9.04 20.91 19.86
N LEU A 647 -9.84 21.00 18.79
CA LEU A 647 -11.28 21.15 18.88
C LEU A 647 -11.93 19.77 18.94
N THR A 648 -12.73 19.51 19.97
CA THR A 648 -13.38 18.21 20.21
C THR A 648 -14.90 18.31 20.17
N THR A 649 -15.54 17.22 19.74
CA THR A 649 -17.00 17.08 19.66
C THR A 649 -17.53 16.32 20.88
N GLY A 650 -17.79 17.06 21.97
CA GLY A 650 -18.31 16.53 23.23
C GLY A 650 -17.55 17.05 24.44
N ASP A 651 -17.84 16.50 25.63
CA ASP A 651 -17.15 16.88 26.87
C ASP A 651 -15.65 16.52 26.84
N ALA A 652 -14.85 17.31 27.56
CA ALA A 652 -13.40 17.25 27.54
C ALA A 652 -12.85 15.85 27.84
N GLY A 653 -12.00 15.32 26.95
CA GLY A 653 -11.41 13.97 27.03
C GLY A 653 -12.28 12.82 26.48
N GLY A 654 -13.56 13.08 26.17
CA GLY A 654 -14.50 12.08 25.64
C GLY A 654 -14.66 12.09 24.12
N GLY A 655 -14.77 13.27 23.51
CA GLY A 655 -15.19 13.48 22.11
C GLY A 655 -14.14 13.20 21.02
N ALA A 656 -14.61 13.12 19.78
CA ALA A 656 -13.74 13.03 18.60
C ALA A 656 -13.10 14.38 18.27
N VAL A 657 -11.87 14.40 17.78
CA VAL A 657 -11.16 15.61 17.35
C VAL A 657 -11.68 16.01 15.97
N GLY A 658 -12.25 17.21 15.88
CA GLY A 658 -12.88 17.74 14.66
C GLY A 658 -12.17 18.96 14.06
N GLY A 659 -11.07 19.43 14.67
CA GLY A 659 -10.33 20.59 14.19
C GLY A 659 -9.25 21.08 15.13
N VAL A 660 -8.69 22.27 14.84
CA VAL A 660 -7.69 22.96 15.66
C VAL A 660 -8.01 24.46 15.77
N ARG A 661 -7.58 25.06 16.88
CA ARG A 661 -7.47 26.53 17.04
C ARG A 661 -5.98 26.89 16.99
N TYR A 662 -5.64 27.92 16.23
CA TYR A 662 -4.26 28.38 16.08
C TYR A 662 -4.18 29.91 16.02
N SER A 663 -3.06 30.48 16.47
CA SER A 663 -2.77 31.90 16.26
C SER A 663 -1.78 32.10 15.10
N ALA A 664 -2.10 33.05 14.22
CA ALA A 664 -1.27 33.48 13.09
C ALA A 664 -1.56 34.95 12.78
N ASP A 665 -0.55 35.70 12.34
CA ASP A 665 -0.64 37.14 12.01
C ASP A 665 -1.22 38.02 13.15
N GLY A 666 -1.05 37.59 14.40
CA GLY A 666 -1.59 38.26 15.58
C GLY A 666 -3.10 38.08 15.80
N GLN A 667 -3.74 37.14 15.08
CA GLN A 667 -5.15 36.80 15.22
C GLN A 667 -5.32 35.30 15.52
N THR A 668 -6.42 34.95 16.21
CA THR A 668 -6.80 33.56 16.47
C THR A 668 -7.74 33.07 15.36
N HIS A 669 -7.43 31.90 14.82
CA HIS A 669 -8.16 31.23 13.74
C HIS A 669 -8.62 29.84 14.22
N GLU A 670 -9.70 29.34 13.63
CA GLU A 670 -10.15 27.96 13.82
C GLU A 670 -10.29 27.26 12.48
N LEU A 671 -9.81 26.02 12.41
CA LEU A 671 -9.89 25.18 11.24
C LEU A 671 -10.51 23.84 11.62
N GLN A 672 -11.59 23.47 10.94
CA GLN A 672 -12.26 22.18 11.10
C GLN A 672 -11.65 21.16 10.13
N GLY A 673 -11.61 19.88 10.51
CA GLY A 673 -11.01 18.78 9.75
C GLY A 673 -10.31 17.73 10.64
N PRO A 674 -10.03 16.52 10.10
CA PRO A 674 -9.21 15.53 10.79
C PRO A 674 -7.78 16.05 10.99
N VAL A 675 -7.13 15.66 12.07
CA VAL A 675 -5.83 16.22 12.50
C VAL A 675 -4.73 15.15 12.46
N VAL A 676 -3.67 15.42 11.69
CA VAL A 676 -2.39 14.69 11.73
C VAL A 676 -1.38 15.52 12.52
N PHE A 677 -0.97 15.01 13.67
CA PHE A 677 -0.01 15.69 14.55
C PHE A 677 1.43 15.25 14.22
N ALA A 678 2.26 16.18 13.75
CA ALA A 678 3.62 15.94 13.25
C ALA A 678 4.65 16.96 13.82
N ALA A 679 4.37 17.50 15.01
CA ALA A 679 5.09 18.64 15.60
C ALA A 679 6.52 18.35 16.11
N GLY A 680 6.92 17.08 16.14
CA GLY A 680 8.22 16.62 16.63
C GLY A 680 8.32 16.50 18.16
N GLY A 681 9.53 16.20 18.65
CA GLY A 681 9.80 15.90 20.05
C GLY A 681 9.89 17.10 20.99
N PHE A 682 10.27 16.81 22.24
CA PHE A 682 10.44 17.79 23.32
C PHE A 682 11.91 17.98 23.78
N ALA A 683 12.88 17.50 23.00
CA ALA A 683 14.32 17.65 23.29
C ALA A 683 14.83 19.12 23.33
N GLY A 684 14.03 20.09 22.88
CA GLY A 684 14.29 21.53 23.02
C GLY A 684 13.60 22.19 24.22
N ASP A 685 12.78 21.46 24.97
CA ASP A 685 11.93 21.99 26.05
C ASP A 685 12.61 21.81 27.42
N ALA A 686 13.79 22.42 27.56
CA ALA A 686 14.74 22.13 28.65
C ALA A 686 14.16 22.31 30.07
N HIS A 687 13.26 23.28 30.25
CA HIS A 687 12.62 23.59 31.54
C HIS A 687 11.14 23.16 31.63
N GLY A 688 10.59 22.54 30.57
CA GLY A 688 9.22 22.06 30.51
C GLY A 688 9.15 20.54 30.64
N LEU A 689 8.72 19.87 29.56
CA LEU A 689 8.56 18.42 29.54
C LEU A 689 9.88 17.68 29.82
N LEU A 690 11.02 18.22 29.40
CA LEU A 690 12.30 17.57 29.64
C LEU A 690 12.67 17.56 31.12
N ALA A 691 12.63 18.71 31.80
CA ALA A 691 12.87 18.78 33.24
C ALA A 691 11.87 17.93 34.05
N LYS A 692 10.60 17.85 33.59
CA LYS A 692 9.56 17.02 34.23
C LYS A 692 9.88 15.52 34.18
N HIS A 693 10.34 15.00 33.03
CA HIS A 693 10.54 13.56 32.81
C HIS A 693 11.99 13.09 33.01
N ARG A 694 12.96 14.01 32.87
CA ARG A 694 14.41 13.78 33.01
C ARG A 694 15.10 15.00 33.66
N PRO A 695 14.80 15.27 34.95
CA PRO A 695 15.44 16.38 35.69
C PRO A 695 16.97 16.23 35.80
N ASP A 696 17.49 15.00 35.67
CA ASP A 696 18.92 14.71 35.60
C ASP A 696 19.61 15.25 34.34
N LEU A 697 18.85 15.67 33.32
CA LEU A 697 19.34 16.29 32.08
C LEU A 697 19.13 17.81 32.04
N GLU A 698 18.56 18.42 33.09
CA GLU A 698 18.37 19.87 33.14
C GLU A 698 19.72 20.62 33.01
N GLY A 699 19.71 21.73 32.28
CA GLY A 699 20.89 22.55 32.01
C GLY A 699 21.91 21.93 31.03
N MET A 700 21.65 20.75 30.46
CA MET A 700 22.46 20.24 29.34
C MET A 700 22.11 20.98 28.04
N PRO A 701 23.09 21.19 27.13
CA PRO A 701 22.84 21.76 25.82
C PRO A 701 22.04 20.79 24.92
N SER A 702 21.35 21.33 23.91
CA SER A 702 20.52 20.56 22.98
C SER A 702 20.89 20.84 21.51
N THR A 703 20.63 19.86 20.65
CA THR A 703 20.66 20.03 19.18
C THR A 703 19.34 20.50 18.59
N ASN A 704 18.34 20.68 19.46
CA ASN A 704 17.02 21.22 19.15
C ASN A 704 17.01 22.72 19.49
N GLU A 705 16.26 23.50 18.72
CA GLU A 705 15.96 24.88 19.10
C GLU A 705 15.14 24.90 20.39
N ALA A 706 15.42 25.86 21.28
CA ALA A 706 14.72 26.01 22.55
C ALA A 706 13.25 26.39 22.30
N LYS A 707 12.33 25.47 22.58
CA LYS A 707 10.88 25.66 22.39
C LYS A 707 10.07 24.68 23.23
N PRO A 708 8.89 25.08 23.75
CA PRO A 708 7.96 24.15 24.41
C PRO A 708 7.49 23.03 23.47
N GLY A 709 7.39 21.81 24.01
CA GLY A 709 6.86 20.66 23.28
C GLY A 709 5.33 20.68 23.20
N SER A 710 4.76 20.25 22.07
CA SER A 710 3.31 20.33 21.80
C SER A 710 2.46 19.23 22.49
N HIS A 711 3.06 18.37 23.31
CA HIS A 711 2.42 17.21 23.95
C HIS A 711 1.25 17.60 24.86
N ALA A 712 1.26 18.80 25.44
CA ALA A 712 0.17 19.29 26.28
C ALA A 712 -1.19 19.33 25.54
N LEU A 713 -1.18 19.59 24.23
CA LEU A 713 -2.39 19.62 23.39
C LEU A 713 -3.00 18.22 23.21
N LEU A 714 -2.15 17.20 23.08
CA LEU A 714 -2.56 15.80 23.02
C LEU A 714 -3.05 15.30 24.40
N ALA A 715 -2.43 15.77 25.49
CA ALA A 715 -2.87 15.45 26.85
C ALA A 715 -4.27 16.03 27.17
N GLN A 716 -4.60 17.22 26.65
CA GLN A 716 -5.93 17.83 26.82
C GLN A 716 -7.07 17.00 26.20
N VAL A 717 -6.80 16.22 25.14
CA VAL A 717 -7.78 15.31 24.53
C VAL A 717 -7.71 13.88 25.10
N GLY A 718 -6.95 13.66 26.18
CA GLY A 718 -6.87 12.39 26.89
C GLY A 718 -5.94 11.36 26.26
N ALA A 719 -5.01 11.76 25.39
CA ALA A 719 -4.06 10.84 24.78
C ALA A 719 -3.11 10.21 25.83
N GLU A 720 -2.80 8.93 25.64
CA GLU A 720 -1.86 8.18 26.48
C GLU A 720 -0.41 8.44 26.01
N PHE A 721 0.52 8.54 26.95
CA PHE A 721 1.94 8.76 26.65
C PHE A 721 2.80 7.59 27.13
N VAL A 722 3.80 7.23 26.35
CA VAL A 722 4.70 6.10 26.62
C VAL A 722 6.15 6.52 26.48
N ASP A 723 7.02 5.90 27.29
CA ASP A 723 8.48 6.06 27.28
C ASP A 723 8.98 7.53 27.44
N MET A 724 8.21 8.45 28.05
CA MET A 724 8.55 9.87 28.17
C MET A 724 9.90 10.16 28.88
N GLU A 725 10.43 9.22 29.66
CA GLU A 725 11.75 9.28 30.27
C GLU A 725 12.90 8.87 29.31
N CYS A 726 12.56 8.20 28.20
CA CYS A 726 13.51 7.71 27.20
C CYS A 726 13.90 8.87 26.27
N VAL A 727 14.93 9.60 26.69
CA VAL A 727 15.54 10.71 25.94
C VAL A 727 16.98 10.34 25.58
N GLN A 728 17.31 10.41 24.29
CA GLN A 728 18.64 10.12 23.77
C GLN A 728 19.53 11.37 23.82
N ILE A 729 20.69 11.19 24.44
CA ILE A 729 21.83 12.10 24.38
C ILE A 729 22.69 11.68 23.18
N HIS A 730 23.14 12.65 22.38
CA HIS A 730 24.18 12.44 21.39
C HIS A 730 25.53 12.80 22.02
N PRO A 731 26.60 11.98 21.90
CA PRO A 731 27.87 12.25 22.56
C PRO A 731 28.61 13.48 22.00
N THR A 732 28.28 13.91 20.77
CA THR A 732 29.02 14.94 20.04
C THR A 732 28.11 16.01 19.43
N GLY A 733 27.99 17.16 20.09
CA GLY A 733 27.55 18.43 19.52
C GLY A 733 28.67 19.47 19.63
N PHE A 734 28.90 20.25 18.58
CA PHE A 734 29.99 21.24 18.54
C PHE A 734 29.76 22.38 19.52
N VAL A 735 30.80 22.69 20.30
CA VAL A 735 30.90 23.92 21.09
C VAL A 735 31.48 24.99 20.16
N ASP A 736 30.66 25.97 19.76
CA ASP A 736 31.13 27.09 18.95
C ASP A 736 32.15 27.93 19.75
N PRO A 737 33.41 28.11 19.27
CA PRO A 737 34.40 28.92 19.97
C PRO A 737 33.98 30.39 20.17
N LYS A 738 33.02 30.90 19.36
CA LYS A 738 32.48 32.26 19.45
C LYS A 738 31.35 32.38 20.46
N ASP A 739 30.66 31.29 20.76
CA ASP A 739 29.56 31.22 21.73
C ASP A 739 29.51 29.85 22.44
N ALA A 740 30.50 29.63 23.31
CA ALA A 740 30.56 28.43 24.14
C ALA A 740 29.38 28.34 25.13
N GLY A 741 28.73 29.47 25.45
CA GLY A 741 27.57 29.57 26.34
C GLY A 741 26.23 29.21 25.70
N ALA A 742 26.13 29.09 24.36
CA ALA A 742 24.88 28.76 23.69
C ALA A 742 24.29 27.43 24.17
N GLY A 743 23.01 27.43 24.59
CA GLY A 743 22.28 26.19 24.91
C GLY A 743 21.97 25.34 23.68
N TYR A 744 21.84 25.96 22.50
CA TYR A 744 21.74 25.26 21.21
C TYR A 744 23.14 24.98 20.66
N LYS A 745 23.39 23.73 20.25
CA LYS A 745 24.66 23.28 19.63
C LYS A 745 24.41 22.60 18.30
N PHE A 746 25.30 22.79 17.32
CA PHE A 746 25.24 22.05 16.07
C PHE A 746 25.67 20.60 16.26
N LEU A 747 24.90 19.65 15.75
CA LEU A 747 25.23 18.22 15.82
C LEU A 747 26.53 17.93 15.05
N ALA A 748 27.54 17.38 15.73
CA ALA A 748 28.70 16.79 15.07
C ALA A 748 28.30 15.39 14.61
N ALA A 749 28.18 15.18 13.30
CA ALA A 749 27.64 13.95 12.73
C ALA A 749 28.38 12.69 13.21
N GLU A 750 27.65 11.62 13.53
CA GLU A 750 28.23 10.34 13.95
C GLU A 750 29.21 9.74 12.95
N ALA A 751 29.02 10.02 11.65
CA ALA A 751 29.95 9.69 10.59
C ALA A 751 31.38 10.22 10.83
N LEU A 752 31.56 11.34 11.54
CA LEU A 752 32.90 11.86 11.87
C LEU A 752 33.71 10.84 12.73
N ARG A 753 33.05 10.12 13.64
CA ARG A 753 33.66 9.01 14.40
C ARG A 753 33.77 7.75 13.54
N GLY A 754 32.70 7.43 12.81
CA GLY A 754 32.59 6.26 11.94
C GLY A 754 33.70 6.15 10.88
N GLU A 755 33.97 7.26 10.20
CA GLU A 755 34.96 7.34 9.11
C GLU A 755 36.41 7.42 9.62
N GLY A 756 36.65 7.34 10.94
CA GLY A 756 38.00 7.20 11.53
C GLY A 756 38.30 8.11 12.72
N GLY A 757 37.45 9.09 13.02
CA GLY A 757 37.69 10.08 14.06
C GLY A 757 37.83 9.50 15.48
N ILE A 758 38.61 10.21 16.30
CA ILE A 758 38.87 9.89 17.71
C ILE A 758 38.39 10.98 18.66
N LEU A 759 38.08 10.61 19.90
CA LEU A 759 37.69 11.53 20.97
C LEU A 759 38.79 11.59 22.03
N LEU A 760 39.26 12.80 22.32
CA LEU A 760 40.30 13.05 23.32
C LEU A 760 39.75 13.90 24.46
N SER A 761 40.06 13.50 25.69
CA SER A 761 39.72 14.25 26.90
C SER A 761 40.44 15.62 26.94
N SER A 762 40.11 16.46 27.92
CA SER A 762 40.84 17.70 28.18
C SER A 762 42.33 17.50 28.53
N ALA A 763 42.75 16.27 28.87
CA ALA A 763 44.16 15.92 29.05
C ALA A 763 44.86 15.55 27.72
N GLY A 764 44.10 15.34 26.64
CA GLY A 764 44.61 14.91 25.32
C GLY A 764 44.64 13.39 25.13
N GLU A 765 43.98 12.62 25.97
CA GLU A 765 43.99 11.14 25.95
C GLU A 765 42.67 10.55 25.44
N ARG A 766 42.73 9.43 24.70
CA ARG A 766 41.55 8.59 24.40
C ARG A 766 41.04 7.93 25.68
N PHE A 767 39.71 7.80 25.80
CA PHE A 767 39.05 7.29 27.01
C PHE A 767 37.89 6.32 26.74
N VAL A 768 37.50 6.09 25.48
CA VAL A 768 36.34 5.27 25.10
C VAL A 768 36.50 4.72 23.67
N ASN A 769 35.80 3.63 23.36
CA ASN A 769 35.59 3.16 22.00
C ASN A 769 34.63 4.11 21.28
N GLU A 770 35.11 4.88 20.30
CA GLU A 770 34.30 5.89 19.62
C GLU A 770 33.21 5.31 18.69
N MET A 771 33.24 3.99 18.47
CA MET A 771 32.26 3.22 17.69
C MET A 771 31.17 2.55 18.54
N ASP A 772 31.23 2.67 19.87
CA ASP A 772 30.20 2.12 20.74
C ASP A 772 28.89 2.92 20.69
N ARG A 773 27.86 2.43 21.38
CA ARG A 773 26.54 3.06 21.44
C ARG A 773 26.59 4.46 22.07
N ARG A 774 25.60 5.28 21.71
CA ARG A 774 25.50 6.70 22.11
C ARG A 774 25.43 6.90 23.63
N ASP A 775 24.75 6.00 24.34
CA ASP A 775 24.69 5.96 25.80
C ASP A 775 26.09 5.74 26.39
N VAL A 776 26.79 4.67 25.99
CA VAL A 776 28.15 4.34 26.49
C VAL A 776 29.14 5.49 26.26
N VAL A 777 29.16 6.07 25.05
CA VAL A 777 30.07 7.18 24.74
C VAL A 777 29.69 8.46 25.49
N SER A 778 28.39 8.75 25.65
CA SER A 778 27.94 9.92 26.41
C SER A 778 28.24 9.77 27.90
N GLU A 779 28.01 8.60 28.50
CA GLU A 779 28.33 8.31 29.90
C GLU A 779 29.84 8.42 30.17
N ALA A 780 30.67 7.87 29.28
CA ALA A 780 32.13 8.01 29.37
C ALA A 780 32.60 9.47 29.33
N ILE A 781 31.97 10.32 28.52
CA ILE A 781 32.25 11.77 28.53
C ILE A 781 31.73 12.42 29.82
N MET A 782 30.51 12.08 30.26
CA MET A 782 29.89 12.69 31.43
C MET A 782 30.59 12.35 32.75
N ALA A 783 31.35 11.26 32.80
CA ALA A 783 32.23 10.90 33.90
C ALA A 783 33.52 11.75 33.98
N LEU A 784 33.90 12.47 32.91
CA LEU A 784 35.04 13.37 32.91
C LEU A 784 34.72 14.71 33.60
N PRO A 785 35.74 15.46 34.06
CA PRO A 785 35.56 16.80 34.60
C PRO A 785 34.84 17.72 33.60
N ARG A 786 33.85 18.48 34.10
CA ARG A 786 33.15 19.50 33.31
C ARG A 786 34.08 20.68 33.00
N SER A 787 33.82 21.39 31.90
CA SER A 787 34.41 22.73 31.72
C SER A 787 33.73 23.72 32.67
N GLY A 788 34.49 24.64 33.25
CA GLY A 788 34.01 25.61 34.26
C GLY A 788 33.12 26.74 33.73
N LEU A 789 32.06 26.41 33.01
CA LEU A 789 31.01 27.32 32.54
C LEU A 789 29.73 27.01 33.32
N ASP A 790 29.43 27.83 34.33
CA ASP A 790 28.29 27.60 35.25
C ASP A 790 26.91 27.68 34.57
N SER A 791 26.81 28.34 33.42
CA SER A 791 25.54 28.56 32.69
C SER A 791 25.06 27.38 31.85
N VAL A 792 25.94 26.44 31.46
CA VAL A 792 25.59 25.28 30.62
C VAL A 792 26.45 24.08 31.02
N ARG A 793 25.80 22.96 31.34
CA ARG A 793 26.48 21.71 31.71
C ARG A 793 27.16 21.09 30.49
N GLN A 794 28.44 21.42 30.31
CA GLN A 794 29.26 20.98 29.17
C GLN A 794 30.67 20.50 29.58
N TRP A 795 31.33 19.86 28.61
CA TRP A 795 32.65 19.24 28.67
C TRP A 795 33.46 19.62 27.43
N GLY A 796 34.75 19.89 27.59
CA GLY A 796 35.67 20.21 26.47
C GLY A 796 36.36 18.97 25.93
N ILE A 797 35.70 18.23 25.03
CA ILE A 797 36.26 17.06 24.36
C ILE A 797 36.77 17.46 22.97
N THR A 798 37.97 17.04 22.61
CA THR A 798 38.51 17.28 21.26
C THR A 798 38.10 16.13 20.34
N LEU A 799 37.38 16.44 19.27
CA LEU A 799 37.16 15.54 18.14
C LEU A 799 38.28 15.79 17.11
N LEU A 800 39.04 14.76 16.77
CA LEU A 800 40.14 14.82 15.81
C LEU A 800 39.89 13.86 14.64
N LEU A 801 40.08 14.36 13.42
CA LEU A 801 39.99 13.63 12.15
C LEU A 801 41.34 13.69 11.43
N ASP A 802 41.79 12.55 10.92
CA ASP A 802 42.97 12.46 10.06
C ASP A 802 42.64 12.88 8.60
N PRO A 803 43.63 13.04 7.71
CA PRO A 803 43.38 13.36 6.30
C PRO A 803 42.37 12.43 5.61
N GLY A 804 42.43 11.11 5.87
CA GLY A 804 41.54 10.14 5.25
C GLY A 804 40.09 10.27 5.76
N ALA A 805 39.89 10.45 7.06
CA ALA A 805 38.58 10.76 7.63
C ALA A 805 38.07 12.15 7.18
N CYS A 806 38.93 13.17 7.06
CA CYS A 806 38.56 14.49 6.54
C CYS A 806 38.13 14.43 5.07
N GLU A 807 38.77 13.60 4.23
CA GLU A 807 38.35 13.33 2.85
C GLU A 807 36.99 12.60 2.81
N ALA A 808 36.84 11.50 3.55
CA ALA A 808 35.61 10.71 3.59
C ALA A 808 34.40 11.50 4.12
N THR A 809 34.64 12.51 4.95
CA THR A 809 33.61 13.39 5.54
C THR A 809 33.54 14.78 4.90
N ALA A 810 34.20 14.99 3.75
CA ALA A 810 34.38 16.31 3.14
C ALA A 810 33.07 17.11 2.92
N SER A 811 31.96 16.42 2.62
CA SER A 811 30.64 17.05 2.44
C SER A 811 30.13 17.73 3.72
N HIS A 812 30.21 17.06 4.87
CA HIS A 812 29.88 17.63 6.19
C HIS A 812 30.96 18.60 6.68
N LEU A 813 32.23 18.23 6.53
CA LEU A 813 33.37 18.99 7.02
C LEU A 813 33.44 20.40 6.40
N SER A 814 33.12 20.54 5.11
CA SER A 814 33.08 21.86 4.44
C SER A 814 32.14 22.84 5.13
N PHE A 815 30.98 22.38 5.64
CA PHE A 815 30.05 23.21 6.40
C PHE A 815 30.60 23.56 7.79
N TYR A 816 31.20 22.60 8.50
CA TYR A 816 31.74 22.84 9.85
C TYR A 816 32.96 23.78 9.83
N LEU A 817 33.84 23.65 8.83
CA LEU A 817 34.96 24.57 8.58
C LEU A 817 34.45 25.99 8.24
N TRP A 818 33.45 26.11 7.35
CA TRP A 818 32.87 27.41 7.00
C TRP A 818 32.19 28.11 8.19
N LYS A 819 31.55 27.36 9.09
CA LYS A 819 31.01 27.91 10.34
C LYS A 819 32.10 28.28 11.36
N GLY A 820 33.28 27.65 11.29
CA GLY A 820 34.33 27.74 12.30
C GLY A 820 34.08 26.84 13.52
N LEU A 821 33.31 25.77 13.35
CA LEU A 821 33.09 24.72 14.38
C LEU A 821 34.21 23.67 14.38
N MET A 822 34.91 23.56 13.26
CA MET A 822 36.17 22.84 13.12
C MET A 822 37.20 23.75 12.45
N GLU A 823 38.48 23.44 12.64
CA GLU A 823 39.60 24.06 11.97
C GLU A 823 40.62 23.01 11.52
N LYS A 824 41.49 23.38 10.58
CA LYS A 824 42.64 22.56 10.18
C LYS A 824 43.87 23.01 10.96
N ARG A 825 44.65 22.05 11.48
CA ARG A 825 45.97 22.27 12.10
C ARG A 825 46.96 21.22 11.62
N LYS A 826 48.25 21.53 11.63
CA LYS A 826 49.27 20.47 11.48
C LYS A 826 49.43 19.71 12.79
N VAL A 827 49.78 18.43 12.71
CA VAL A 827 49.97 17.59 13.92
C VAL A 827 50.99 18.20 14.88
N LYS A 828 52.09 18.80 14.37
CA LYS A 828 53.10 19.49 15.21
C LYS A 828 52.59 20.71 15.99
N ASP A 829 51.47 21.30 15.59
CA ASP A 829 50.88 22.50 16.22
C ASP A 829 49.81 22.14 17.27
N LEU A 830 49.68 20.84 17.60
CA LEU A 830 48.80 20.30 18.62
C LEU A 830 49.52 20.18 19.98
N PRO A 831 48.80 20.08 21.11
CA PRO A 831 49.41 19.81 22.42
C PRO A 831 50.22 18.50 22.41
N PRO A 832 51.38 18.42 23.09
CA PRO A 832 52.23 17.23 23.10
C PRO A 832 51.53 15.93 23.52
N THR A 833 50.55 16.00 24.44
CA THR A 833 49.74 14.83 24.85
C THR A 833 48.81 14.35 23.74
N VAL A 834 48.22 15.27 22.97
CA VAL A 834 47.41 14.96 21.78
C VAL A 834 48.26 14.31 20.71
N ILE A 835 49.48 14.81 20.46
CA ILE A 835 50.43 14.22 19.50
C ILE A 835 50.75 12.77 19.88
N ALA A 836 51.07 12.51 21.16
CA ALA A 836 51.35 11.16 21.65
C ALA A 836 50.13 10.22 21.51
N SER A 837 48.91 10.71 21.74
CA SER A 837 47.68 9.95 21.52
C SER A 837 47.42 9.64 20.04
N VAL A 838 47.72 10.58 19.13
CA VAL A 838 47.60 10.37 17.68
C VAL A 838 48.61 9.32 17.21
N ASP A 839 49.86 9.38 17.66
CA ASP A 839 50.88 8.36 17.34
C ASP A 839 50.47 6.97 17.81
N LYS A 840 50.08 6.84 19.09
CA LYS A 840 49.62 5.57 19.67
C LYS A 840 48.38 5.01 18.96
N TYR A 841 47.47 5.88 18.52
CA TYR A 841 46.31 5.43 17.73
C TYR A 841 46.72 5.01 16.31
N ALA A 842 47.64 5.70 15.64
CA ALA A 842 48.18 5.28 14.35
C ALA A 842 48.89 3.91 14.42
N GLU A 843 49.65 3.63 15.48
CA GLU A 843 50.20 2.29 15.77
C GLU A 843 49.08 1.25 15.96
N THR A 844 48.01 1.62 16.67
CA THR A 844 46.85 0.76 16.90
C THR A 844 46.17 0.39 15.57
N VAL A 845 45.93 1.37 14.69
CA VAL A 845 45.35 1.15 13.35
C VAL A 845 46.27 0.25 12.51
N ALA A 846 47.58 0.49 12.52
CA ALA A 846 48.56 -0.34 11.79
C ALA A 846 48.61 -1.79 12.28
N SER A 847 48.37 -2.03 13.58
CA SER A 847 48.28 -3.37 14.16
C SER A 847 46.94 -4.09 13.88
N GLY A 848 45.92 -3.36 13.44
CA GLY A 848 44.58 -3.88 13.19
C GLY A 848 43.75 -4.24 14.44
N SER A 849 44.21 -3.91 15.65
CA SER A 849 43.55 -4.30 16.91
C SER A 849 43.68 -3.26 18.03
N ASP A 850 42.58 -2.62 18.43
CA ASP A 850 42.53 -1.74 19.61
C ASP A 850 42.40 -2.56 20.90
N ALA A 851 43.54 -2.91 21.49
CA ALA A 851 43.61 -3.60 22.78
C ALA A 851 43.20 -2.71 23.98
N ALA A 852 43.14 -1.39 23.82
CA ALA A 852 42.83 -0.46 24.91
C ALA A 852 41.31 -0.26 25.09
N PHE A 853 40.57 -0.20 23.98
CA PHE A 853 39.12 0.07 24.01
C PHE A 853 38.26 -0.91 23.18
N GLY A 854 38.86 -1.85 22.45
CA GLY A 854 38.12 -2.87 21.69
C GLY A 854 37.49 -2.39 20.37
N ARG A 855 37.89 -1.23 19.85
CA ARG A 855 37.48 -0.71 18.54
C ARG A 855 37.91 -1.68 17.43
N ARG A 856 36.93 -2.18 16.65
CA ARG A 856 37.14 -3.16 15.56
C ARG A 856 37.23 -2.56 14.16
N THR A 857 36.75 -1.33 13.98
CA THR A 857 36.67 -0.64 12.68
C THR A 857 37.31 0.74 12.77
N PHE A 858 38.33 0.96 11.94
CA PHE A 858 39.17 2.17 11.97
C PHE A 858 38.80 3.20 10.89
N GLY A 859 37.77 2.93 10.10
CA GLY A 859 37.29 3.83 9.04
C GLY A 859 38.35 4.04 7.96
N HIS A 860 38.54 5.31 7.58
CA HIS A 860 39.45 5.75 6.53
C HIS A 860 40.78 6.28 7.07
N TRP A 861 41.19 5.94 8.30
CA TRP A 861 42.42 6.46 8.91
C TRP A 861 43.69 6.10 8.11
N ARG A 862 44.50 7.12 7.76
CA ARG A 862 45.73 6.99 6.95
C ARG A 862 46.99 7.55 7.59
N LEU A 863 46.93 8.27 8.72
CA LEU A 863 48.15 8.82 9.32
C LEU A 863 49.08 7.71 9.83
N PRO A 864 50.38 7.72 9.44
CA PRO A 864 51.39 6.88 10.06
C PRO A 864 51.74 7.40 11.47
N ALA A 865 52.39 6.56 12.27
CA ALA A 865 52.90 6.96 13.58
C ALA A 865 54.24 7.70 13.50
N GLY A 866 54.50 8.59 14.47
CA GLY A 866 55.78 9.26 14.66
C GLY A 866 56.04 10.46 13.75
N GLU A 867 57.32 10.81 13.56
CA GLU A 867 57.80 11.99 12.81
C GLU A 867 57.13 12.17 11.43
N ALA A 868 56.77 11.08 10.76
CA ALA A 868 56.16 11.09 9.42
C ALA A 868 54.79 11.79 9.34
N ASN A 869 54.07 11.97 10.46
CA ASN A 869 52.78 12.66 10.48
C ASN A 869 52.86 14.16 10.83
N ARG A 870 54.02 14.68 11.27
CA ARG A 870 54.12 16.00 11.93
C ARG A 870 53.72 17.18 11.06
N GLU A 871 53.97 17.10 9.75
CA GLU A 871 53.59 18.11 8.75
C GLU A 871 52.21 17.90 8.12
N GLN A 872 51.53 16.78 8.41
CA GLN A 872 50.20 16.48 7.88
C GLN A 872 49.13 17.35 8.55
N GLU A 873 48.11 17.75 7.78
CA GLU A 873 46.94 18.48 8.31
C GLU A 873 45.91 17.51 8.92
N VAL A 874 45.43 17.84 10.11
CA VAL A 874 44.27 17.19 10.74
C VAL A 874 43.15 18.19 10.94
N CYS A 875 41.90 17.70 11.00
CA CYS A 875 40.74 18.53 11.29
C CYS A 875 40.35 18.34 12.76
N VAL A 876 40.30 19.43 13.52
CA VAL A 876 39.99 19.42 14.96
C VAL A 876 38.81 20.33 15.29
N GLY A 877 38.02 19.95 16.29
CA GLY A 877 36.94 20.77 16.84
C GLY A 877 36.50 20.30 18.23
N THR A 878 35.92 21.22 19.01
CA THR A 878 35.47 20.92 20.38
C THR A 878 34.03 20.43 20.37
N VAL A 879 33.77 19.31 21.04
CA VAL A 879 32.45 18.67 21.13
C VAL A 879 32.05 18.37 22.56
N THR A 880 30.74 18.24 22.79
CA THR A 880 30.15 17.95 24.09
C THR A 880 28.88 17.10 23.96
N PRO A 881 28.47 16.32 24.99
CA PRO A 881 27.20 15.59 24.97
C PRO A 881 26.02 16.55 24.97
N VAL A 882 25.03 16.25 24.12
CA VAL A 882 23.90 17.13 23.84
C VAL A 882 22.60 16.34 23.80
N ILE A 883 21.53 16.91 24.36
CA ILE A 883 20.17 16.36 24.22
C ILE A 883 19.80 16.37 22.73
N HIS A 884 19.26 15.26 22.22
CA HIS A 884 19.14 15.07 20.78
C HIS A 884 17.76 14.62 20.32
N PHE A 885 17.17 13.61 20.95
CA PHE A 885 15.94 13.00 20.45
C PHE A 885 15.09 12.44 21.60
N THR A 886 13.77 12.57 21.52
CA THR A 886 12.84 11.98 22.49
C THR A 886 12.18 10.73 21.91
N MET A 887 12.47 9.55 22.47
CA MET A 887 11.85 8.28 22.05
C MET A 887 10.46 8.08 22.65
N GLY A 888 10.18 8.78 23.75
CA GLY A 888 8.86 8.89 24.34
C GLY A 888 8.00 9.94 23.66
N GLY A 889 6.70 9.68 23.67
CA GLY A 889 5.69 10.49 23.02
C GLY A 889 4.31 9.86 23.16
N VAL A 890 3.38 10.27 22.31
CA VAL A 890 2.00 9.77 22.31
C VAL A 890 1.93 8.32 21.82
N ALA A 891 1.13 7.48 22.48
CA ALA A 891 0.86 6.11 22.04
C ALA A 891 0.01 6.11 20.76
N PHE A 892 0.32 5.21 19.83
CA PHE A 892 -0.34 5.13 18.53
C PHE A 892 -0.41 3.67 18.03
N ASN A 893 -1.30 3.38 17.06
CA ASN A 893 -1.41 2.06 16.42
C ASN A 893 -0.75 2.02 15.02
N THR A 894 -0.73 0.87 14.35
CA THR A 894 -0.16 0.74 12.99
C THR A 894 -0.88 1.58 11.93
N ALA A 895 -2.14 1.96 12.16
CA ALA A 895 -2.89 2.93 11.37
C ALA A 895 -2.63 4.39 11.81
N THR A 896 -1.64 4.64 12.65
CA THR A 896 -1.21 5.96 13.16
C THR A 896 -2.23 6.78 13.95
N GLN A 897 -3.34 6.16 14.35
CA GLN A 897 -4.32 6.81 15.23
C GLN A 897 -3.72 6.97 16.62
N VAL A 898 -3.93 8.15 17.22
CA VAL A 898 -3.55 8.41 18.61
C VAL A 898 -4.41 7.56 19.54
N LEU A 899 -3.78 6.95 20.54
CA LEU A 899 -4.45 6.11 21.54
C LEU A 899 -4.66 6.88 22.85
N ARG A 900 -5.81 6.64 23.48
CA ARG A 900 -6.12 7.01 24.86
C ARG A 900 -6.36 5.77 25.71
N LYS A 901 -6.15 5.89 27.02
CA LYS A 901 -6.58 4.85 27.96
C LYS A 901 -8.10 4.92 28.15
N LYS A 902 -8.79 3.80 27.92
CA LYS A 902 -10.21 3.61 28.21
C LYS A 902 -10.36 2.32 29.01
N GLU A 903 -10.76 2.45 30.28
CA GLU A 903 -10.74 1.35 31.25
C GLU A 903 -9.32 0.73 31.32
N ASP A 904 -9.19 -0.59 31.11
CA ASP A 904 -7.91 -1.30 31.13
C ASP A 904 -7.27 -1.50 29.74
N ALA A 905 -7.80 -0.86 28.70
CA ALA A 905 -7.34 -0.99 27.31
C ALA A 905 -6.96 0.36 26.67
N LEU A 906 -6.15 0.29 25.61
CA LEU A 906 -5.96 1.41 24.69
C LEU A 906 -7.06 1.43 23.63
N ALA A 907 -7.61 2.60 23.37
CA ALA A 907 -8.59 2.85 22.31
C ALA A 907 -8.18 4.07 21.47
N PRO A 908 -8.46 4.10 20.15
CA PRO A 908 -8.17 5.27 19.33
C PRO A 908 -8.97 6.51 19.77
N ILE A 909 -8.40 7.68 19.47
CA ILE A 909 -9.09 8.98 19.47
C ILE A 909 -9.52 9.24 18.03
N ASP A 910 -10.83 9.26 17.81
CA ASP A 910 -11.40 9.50 16.48
C ASP A 910 -11.01 10.90 15.97
N GLY A 911 -10.64 10.98 14.69
CA GLY A 911 -10.22 12.24 14.06
C GLY A 911 -8.79 12.70 14.36
N LEU A 912 -7.98 11.91 15.09
CA LEU A 912 -6.62 12.27 15.48
C LEU A 912 -5.58 11.18 15.16
N TRP A 913 -4.59 11.55 14.35
CA TRP A 913 -3.42 10.75 14.00
C TRP A 913 -2.14 11.44 14.45
N ALA A 914 -1.05 10.69 14.61
CA ALA A 914 0.27 11.24 14.92
C ALA A 914 1.40 10.50 14.22
N ALA A 915 2.46 11.24 13.83
CA ALA A 915 3.62 10.69 13.14
C ALA A 915 4.92 11.43 13.47
N GLY A 916 6.05 10.71 13.44
CA GLY A 916 7.37 11.26 13.79
C GLY A 916 7.63 11.32 15.30
N GLU A 917 8.62 12.11 15.71
CA GLU A 917 9.14 12.21 17.09
C GLU A 917 8.11 12.67 18.16
N ILE A 918 6.90 13.08 17.78
CA ILE A 918 5.79 13.28 18.73
C ILE A 918 5.24 11.94 19.27
N THR A 919 5.51 10.83 18.57
CA THR A 919 5.00 9.49 18.89
C THR A 919 5.97 8.71 19.77
N GLY A 920 5.42 7.91 20.67
CA GLY A 920 6.15 6.98 21.53
C GLY A 920 5.86 5.53 21.15
N GLY A 921 6.79 4.62 21.47
CA GLY A 921 6.63 3.19 21.25
C GLY A 921 7.63 2.58 20.27
N ILE A 922 7.98 3.25 19.18
CA ILE A 922 8.84 2.67 18.13
C ILE A 922 10.23 2.29 18.67
N HIS A 923 10.94 3.25 19.27
CA HIS A 923 12.38 3.12 19.56
C HIS A 923 12.69 2.57 20.96
N GLY A 924 11.70 2.54 21.86
CA GLY A 924 11.88 2.11 23.24
C GLY A 924 13.04 2.82 23.94
N ALA A 925 13.97 2.05 24.52
CA ALA A 925 15.09 2.59 25.30
C ALA A 925 16.08 3.43 24.49
N ASN A 926 16.30 3.12 23.19
CA ASN A 926 17.29 3.81 22.38
C ASN A 926 16.93 3.79 20.88
N ARG A 927 17.00 4.95 20.22
CA ARG A 927 16.84 5.05 18.76
C ARG A 927 18.14 4.78 18.01
N LEU A 928 18.07 3.93 16.98
CA LEU A 928 19.16 3.73 16.02
C LEU A 928 19.38 4.96 15.10
N GLY A 929 20.62 5.18 14.68
CA GLY A 929 20.96 6.22 13.69
C GLY A 929 20.17 6.01 12.40
N GLY A 930 19.64 7.08 11.79
CA GLY A 930 18.85 7.04 10.55
C GLY A 930 17.37 6.65 10.70
N SER A 931 16.96 5.97 11.78
CA SER A 931 15.56 5.51 11.93
C SER A 931 14.54 6.64 12.13
N SER A 932 14.97 7.86 12.47
CA SER A 932 14.04 9.01 12.61
C SER A 932 13.61 9.66 11.29
N LEU A 933 14.42 9.59 10.23
CA LEU A 933 13.91 9.97 8.92
C LEU A 933 12.97 8.89 8.37
N LEU A 934 13.23 7.62 8.72
CA LEU A 934 12.42 6.49 8.31
C LEU A 934 11.03 6.50 8.98
N GLU A 935 10.94 6.70 10.29
CA GLU A 935 9.64 6.80 10.99
C GLU A 935 8.78 7.92 10.41
N CYS A 936 9.41 9.05 10.06
CA CYS A 936 8.74 10.21 9.50
C CYS A 936 8.20 9.90 8.10
N ALA A 937 9.00 9.25 7.24
CA ALA A 937 8.57 8.87 5.89
C ALA A 937 7.47 7.80 5.91
N VAL A 938 7.60 6.75 6.73
CA VAL A 938 6.65 5.63 6.80
C VAL A 938 5.35 6.04 7.50
N PHE A 939 5.41 6.42 8.78
CA PHE A 939 4.21 6.72 9.55
C PHE A 939 3.60 8.08 9.15
N GLY A 940 4.38 9.00 8.58
CA GLY A 940 3.83 10.19 7.95
C GLY A 940 2.88 9.83 6.81
N ARG A 941 3.34 9.05 5.80
CA ARG A 941 2.49 8.63 4.68
C ARG A 941 1.26 7.86 5.14
N ILE A 942 1.38 6.99 6.15
CA ILE A 942 0.22 6.27 6.73
C ILE A 942 -0.76 7.27 7.36
N ALA A 943 -0.31 8.19 8.22
CA ALA A 943 -1.18 9.15 8.89
C ALA A 943 -1.92 10.07 7.91
N GLY A 944 -1.23 10.52 6.86
CA GLY A 944 -1.85 11.25 5.76
C GLY A 944 -2.96 10.46 5.07
N ALA A 945 -2.66 9.20 4.71
CA ALA A 945 -3.60 8.34 4.00
C ALA A 945 -4.83 7.97 4.85
N GLU A 946 -4.66 7.65 6.13
CA GLU A 946 -5.77 7.31 7.02
C GLU A 946 -6.62 8.55 7.37
N ALA A 947 -6.01 9.70 7.64
CA ALA A 947 -6.75 10.95 7.84
C ALA A 947 -7.55 11.35 6.59
N ALA A 948 -6.98 11.18 5.39
CA ALA A 948 -7.66 11.40 4.13
C ALA A 948 -8.83 10.42 3.89
N ARG A 949 -8.73 9.15 4.32
CA ARG A 949 -9.86 8.21 4.26
C ARG A 949 -10.97 8.54 5.25
N SER A 950 -10.67 9.21 6.37
CA SER A 950 -11.66 9.53 7.41
C SER A 950 -12.66 10.64 7.04
N VAL A 951 -12.44 11.34 5.93
CA VAL A 951 -13.36 12.38 5.40
C VAL A 951 -14.26 11.89 4.27
N LEU A 952 -14.20 10.58 3.96
CA LEU A 952 -15.09 9.86 3.06
C LEU A 952 -16.31 9.32 3.82
#